data_AF-A0A9P0I3H0-F1
#
_entry.id   AF-A0A9P0I3H0-F1
#
_cell.length_a   1.000
_cell.length_b   1.000
_cell.length_c   1.000
_cell.angle_alpha   90.00
_cell.angle_beta   90.00
_cell.angle_gamma   90.00
#
_symmetry.space_group_name_H-M   'P 1'
#
loop_
_entity.id
_entity.type
_entity.pdbx_description
1 polymer ?
#
loop_
_entity_poly.entity_id
_entity_poly.type
_entity_poly.pdbx_seq_one_letter_code
_entity_poly.pdbx_strand_id
1 'polypeptide(L)'
;MRAVVLLVVCLAGLAMARRDTDDYNTNNFVAMDIKQRQLVILKLLNHVMEPLMYKDLEDFGKNYKFEDNFDRYTKTDVVKDFLKMLKVGFLPRGEIFTLHIDRQLKEVVNMFHMLYYAKDFDTFVRTACWMRLYLNEGMFVYALTVAVRHREDCKGIILPPPYEIYPYYFVRGDVIQKAYLLKMKKGLLDLKLCDFYGIKKTDKDIYIIDENVYDKRVYLNHDDKLRYFTEDIDLNTYYYYFHVDYPFWMKDRFMDKTKTRRFELTVYMYQQILARYYLERLSNGLGRIKDLSWYKPIKKGYWPWLKLHNGIEFPVRFNNYVIARDYNLDVIRLCDEYEKIIREAIIKGYIEINGLRLELTKTDDMEVLGKLIYGNIEKVDVDKTYVDSYRYLLIVMKAAIGLNTFYSDKYFVVPTILDTYQTALRDPVFYMLQKRIIDLVCLYKLRLPSYTKEDLYFPGVKIDNVNVDKLVTYFDDYLMDMTNAVYLTEDELKKTRSDMKFFVRKRRLNHQPFKVTFDILSDKSVDCVVRIFLGPKKDHMGRLIDININRLNFVELDTFLYKLTTGKNTIVRNSYDMHNLVRDRIMTRDLWKKVESITDMRDFFIKDLRNYHTGFPTRLLLPKGFVGGMHMMLYVIVTPLKLVDNVDLNVLDVNRKDFVYDFRSTVLLDKMPLGFPFDRRIDVGNFFTPNMKFVDVTIFHKKQTCDMKTRWNRYVLKNYNLVDRTPIESDTYFVDTDLNMKVDRNRNLFDI
;
A
#
# COMPACT_ATOMS: atom_id res chain seq x y z
N MET A 1 14.06 -17.43 -79.50
CA MET A 1 14.29 -16.32 -78.53
C MET A 1 13.09 -16.01 -77.63
N ARG A 2 11.83 -16.00 -78.09
CA ARG A 2 10.66 -15.69 -77.23
C ARG A 2 10.33 -16.72 -76.15
N ALA A 3 10.58 -18.02 -76.38
CA ALA A 3 10.33 -19.08 -75.40
C ALA A 3 11.34 -19.09 -74.24
N VAL A 4 12.60 -18.69 -74.49
CA VAL A 4 13.64 -18.65 -73.46
C VAL A 4 13.45 -17.45 -72.53
N VAL A 5 13.00 -16.30 -73.06
CA VAL A 5 12.67 -15.12 -72.25
C VAL A 5 11.47 -15.41 -71.34
N LEU A 6 10.47 -16.16 -71.82
CA LEU A 6 9.31 -16.57 -71.01
C LEU A 6 9.71 -17.52 -69.87
N LEU A 7 10.63 -18.46 -70.11
CA LEU A 7 11.15 -19.35 -69.08
C LEU A 7 12.00 -18.62 -68.03
N VAL A 8 12.79 -17.63 -68.44
CA VAL A 8 13.60 -16.80 -67.52
C VAL A 8 12.70 -15.86 -66.69
N VAL A 9 11.63 -15.32 -67.26
CA VAL A 9 10.65 -14.50 -66.51
C VAL A 9 9.79 -15.36 -65.57
N CYS A 10 9.42 -16.58 -65.95
CA CYS A 10 8.73 -17.51 -65.03
C CYS A 10 9.64 -18.01 -63.90
N LEU A 11 10.94 -18.23 -64.16
CA LEU A 11 11.92 -18.57 -63.12
C LEU A 11 12.25 -17.37 -62.20
N ALA A 12 12.27 -16.14 -62.74
CA ALA A 12 12.39 -14.92 -61.93
C ALA A 12 11.13 -14.67 -61.08
N GLY A 13 9.94 -14.99 -61.59
CA GLY A 13 8.67 -14.95 -60.84
C GLY A 13 8.60 -16.00 -59.72
N LEU A 14 9.19 -17.19 -59.92
CA LEU A 14 9.31 -18.22 -58.89
C LEU A 14 10.43 -17.93 -57.87
N ALA A 15 11.46 -17.16 -58.23
CA ALA A 15 12.46 -16.65 -57.30
C ALA A 15 11.97 -15.44 -56.48
N MET A 16 10.92 -14.73 -56.95
CA MET A 16 10.22 -13.67 -56.22
C MET A 16 8.98 -14.16 -55.45
N ALA A 17 8.48 -15.35 -55.72
CA ALA A 17 7.49 -16.03 -54.90
C ALA A 17 8.19 -16.64 -53.68
N ARG A 18 8.56 -15.79 -52.72
CA ARG A 18 8.85 -16.27 -51.37
C ARG A 18 7.56 -16.95 -50.89
N ARG A 19 7.63 -18.24 -50.61
CA ARG A 19 6.55 -18.98 -49.93
C ARG A 19 6.09 -18.11 -48.75
N ASP A 20 4.80 -17.77 -48.72
CA ASP A 20 4.10 -17.59 -47.45
C ASP A 20 4.12 -18.96 -46.76
N THR A 21 5.26 -19.31 -46.17
CA THR A 21 5.23 -20.10 -44.96
C THR A 21 4.53 -19.21 -43.96
N ASP A 22 3.37 -19.65 -43.48
CA ASP A 22 2.73 -19.23 -42.24
C ASP A 22 3.69 -19.46 -41.06
N ASP A 23 4.82 -18.76 -41.07
CA ASP A 23 5.67 -18.59 -39.92
C ASP A 23 4.99 -17.52 -39.08
N TYR A 24 4.22 -17.99 -38.11
CA TYR A 24 4.01 -17.31 -36.84
C TYR A 24 5.38 -16.93 -36.25
N ASN A 25 6.00 -15.87 -36.78
CA ASN A 25 7.15 -15.23 -36.18
C ASN A 25 6.67 -14.34 -35.04
N THR A 26 6.14 -14.99 -34.00
CA THR A 26 5.94 -14.46 -32.66
C THR A 26 7.29 -14.23 -31.99
N ASN A 27 8.06 -13.25 -32.44
CA ASN A 27 9.34 -12.90 -31.80
C ASN A 27 9.73 -11.42 -31.88
N ASN A 28 8.74 -10.53 -31.98
CA ASN A 28 8.99 -9.10 -31.90
C ASN A 28 8.16 -8.47 -30.77
N PHE A 29 8.74 -8.44 -29.56
CA PHE A 29 8.15 -7.77 -28.39
C PHE A 29 7.88 -6.27 -28.61
N VAL A 30 8.52 -5.68 -29.63
CA VAL A 30 8.28 -4.31 -30.10
C VAL A 30 6.83 -4.10 -30.54
N ALA A 31 6.17 -5.13 -31.09
CA ALA A 31 4.80 -5.08 -31.59
C ALA A 31 3.73 -5.49 -30.54
N MET A 32 4.14 -5.84 -29.31
CA MET A 32 3.19 -6.31 -28.31
C MET A 32 2.26 -5.19 -27.84
N ASP A 33 0.96 -5.46 -27.92
CA ASP A 33 -0.06 -4.60 -27.33
C ASP A 33 -0.03 -4.67 -25.80
N ILE A 34 -0.74 -3.74 -25.14
CA ILE A 34 -0.78 -3.65 -23.68
C ILE A 34 -1.30 -4.94 -23.02
N LYS A 35 -2.17 -5.69 -23.69
CA LYS A 35 -2.75 -6.95 -23.21
C LYS A 35 -1.68 -8.04 -23.14
N GLN A 36 -0.89 -8.20 -24.18
CA GLN A 36 0.21 -9.17 -24.19
C GLN A 36 1.29 -8.80 -23.15
N ARG A 37 1.63 -7.51 -23.04
CA ARG A 37 2.58 -7.02 -22.02
C ARG A 37 2.07 -7.32 -20.60
N GLN A 38 0.79 -7.07 -20.35
CA GLN A 38 0.13 -7.37 -19.09
C GLN A 38 0.28 -8.86 -18.72
N LEU A 39 0.02 -9.77 -19.66
CA LEU A 39 0.13 -11.21 -19.42
C LEU A 39 1.56 -11.66 -19.09
N VAL A 40 2.58 -11.07 -19.73
CA VAL A 40 3.98 -11.38 -19.42
C VAL A 40 4.33 -11.00 -17.98
N ILE A 41 3.92 -9.81 -17.53
CA ILE A 41 4.19 -9.36 -16.14
C ILE A 41 3.46 -10.25 -15.13
N LEU A 42 2.22 -10.62 -15.42
CA LEU A 42 1.45 -11.54 -14.60
C LEU A 42 2.11 -12.93 -14.49
N LYS A 43 2.63 -13.47 -15.60
CA LYS A 43 3.39 -14.73 -15.61
C LYS A 43 4.64 -14.66 -14.74
N LEU A 44 5.42 -13.58 -14.87
CA LEU A 44 6.67 -13.39 -14.12
C LEU A 44 6.48 -13.31 -12.60
N LEU A 45 5.34 -12.79 -12.16
CA LEU A 45 4.97 -12.64 -10.75
C LEU A 45 4.19 -13.83 -10.17
N ASN A 46 3.97 -14.88 -10.96
CA ASN A 46 3.31 -16.10 -10.51
C ASN A 46 4.31 -17.04 -9.82
N HIS A 47 3.93 -17.64 -8.68
CA HIS A 47 4.75 -18.60 -7.92
C HIS A 47 6.23 -18.20 -7.83
N VAL A 48 6.49 -16.99 -7.36
CA VAL A 48 7.84 -16.36 -7.40
C VAL A 48 8.91 -17.14 -6.65
N MET A 49 8.53 -17.94 -5.65
CA MET A 49 9.43 -18.78 -4.84
C MET A 49 9.91 -20.05 -5.57
N GLU A 50 9.32 -20.38 -6.72
CA GLU A 50 9.61 -21.59 -7.48
C GLU A 50 10.38 -21.26 -8.77
N PRO A 51 10.92 -22.25 -9.49
CA PRO A 51 11.41 -22.04 -10.85
C PRO A 51 10.33 -21.44 -11.76
N LEU A 52 10.74 -20.66 -12.75
CA LEU A 52 9.82 -20.06 -13.71
C LEU A 52 9.17 -21.17 -14.56
N MET A 53 7.87 -21.39 -14.39
CA MET A 53 7.15 -22.50 -15.04
C MET A 53 6.83 -22.28 -16.52
N TYR A 54 6.95 -21.04 -17.02
CA TYR A 54 6.62 -20.69 -18.40
C TYR A 54 7.86 -20.81 -19.29
N LYS A 55 7.91 -21.88 -20.10
CA LYS A 55 9.09 -22.25 -20.92
C LYS A 55 9.54 -21.14 -21.87
N ASP A 56 8.60 -20.44 -22.49
CA ASP A 56 8.86 -19.27 -23.34
C ASP A 56 9.70 -18.22 -22.60
N LEU A 57 9.28 -17.85 -21.40
CA LEU A 57 9.97 -16.86 -20.58
C LEU A 57 11.27 -17.40 -19.97
N GLU A 58 11.29 -18.68 -19.61
CA GLU A 58 12.48 -19.37 -19.13
C GLU A 58 13.58 -19.38 -20.20
N ASP A 59 13.23 -19.70 -21.45
CA ASP A 59 14.17 -19.74 -22.57
C ASP A 59 14.71 -18.34 -22.89
N PHE A 60 13.89 -17.28 -22.77
CA PHE A 60 14.41 -15.91 -22.90
C PHE A 60 15.44 -15.58 -21.84
N GLY A 61 15.22 -15.98 -20.59
CA GLY A 61 16.18 -15.75 -19.52
C GLY A 61 17.47 -16.55 -19.70
N LYS A 62 17.38 -17.85 -20.03
CA LYS A 62 18.56 -18.73 -20.20
C LYS A 62 19.45 -18.32 -21.36
N ASN A 63 18.85 -17.85 -22.45
CA ASN A 63 19.59 -17.51 -23.68
C ASN A 63 20.07 -16.05 -23.70
N TYR A 64 19.78 -15.25 -22.68
CA TYR A 64 20.17 -13.84 -22.64
C TYR A 64 21.55 -13.65 -22.01
N LYS A 65 22.46 -13.03 -22.76
CA LYS A 65 23.83 -12.68 -22.34
C LYS A 65 23.98 -11.17 -22.34
N PHE A 66 24.33 -10.59 -21.19
CA PHE A 66 24.47 -9.13 -21.08
C PHE A 66 25.68 -8.61 -21.86
N GLU A 67 26.75 -9.40 -21.94
CA GLU A 67 27.99 -9.07 -22.62
C GLU A 67 27.80 -8.79 -24.12
N ASP A 68 26.82 -9.47 -24.73
CA ASP A 68 26.52 -9.35 -26.16
C ASP A 68 25.48 -8.26 -26.45
N ASN A 69 24.91 -7.61 -25.42
CA ASN A 69 23.72 -6.75 -25.52
C ASN A 69 23.89 -5.39 -24.83
N PHE A 70 25.12 -4.87 -24.67
CA PHE A 70 25.37 -3.56 -24.07
C PHE A 70 24.62 -2.42 -24.78
N ASP A 71 24.54 -2.48 -26.10
CA ASP A 71 23.89 -1.52 -26.98
C ASP A 71 22.37 -1.52 -26.83
N ARG A 72 21.76 -2.53 -26.21
CA ARG A 72 20.32 -2.57 -25.91
C ARG A 72 19.90 -1.76 -24.68
N TYR A 73 20.86 -1.13 -24.01
CA TYR A 73 20.61 -0.26 -22.86
C TYR A 73 20.92 1.18 -23.21
N THR A 74 20.12 2.13 -22.73
CA THR A 74 20.35 3.56 -22.94
C THR A 74 21.63 4.04 -22.25
N LYS A 75 22.09 3.33 -21.21
CA LYS A 75 23.33 3.60 -20.48
C LYS A 75 24.16 2.34 -20.33
N THR A 76 25.28 2.27 -21.06
CA THR A 76 26.16 1.11 -21.07
C THR A 76 26.88 0.88 -19.74
N ASP A 77 27.17 1.94 -18.98
CA ASP A 77 27.83 1.84 -17.68
C ASP A 77 27.00 1.07 -16.64
N VAL A 78 25.66 1.12 -16.77
CA VAL A 78 24.75 0.36 -15.89
C VAL A 78 24.97 -1.14 -16.04
N VAL A 79 25.18 -1.61 -17.27
CA VAL A 79 25.48 -3.02 -17.57
C VAL A 79 26.85 -3.40 -17.03
N LYS A 80 27.86 -2.54 -17.18
CA LYS A 80 29.21 -2.78 -16.64
C LYS A 80 29.18 -2.90 -15.11
N ASP A 81 28.46 -2.00 -14.44
CA ASP A 81 28.31 -2.01 -12.99
C ASP A 81 27.55 -3.25 -12.52
N PHE A 82 26.49 -3.65 -13.23
CA PHE A 82 25.74 -4.88 -12.95
C PHE A 82 26.62 -6.12 -13.10
N LEU A 83 27.38 -6.25 -14.20
CA LEU A 83 28.29 -7.37 -14.41
C LEU A 83 29.42 -7.42 -13.36
N LYS A 84 29.94 -6.26 -12.96
CA LYS A 84 30.93 -6.17 -11.87
C LYS A 84 30.34 -6.65 -10.55
N MET A 85 29.10 -6.26 -10.24
CA MET A 85 28.39 -6.72 -9.05
C MET A 85 28.08 -8.21 -9.11
N LEU A 86 27.70 -8.72 -10.28
CA LEU A 86 27.43 -10.14 -10.51
C LEU A 86 28.67 -11.00 -10.24
N LYS A 87 29.86 -10.55 -10.62
CA LYS A 87 31.13 -11.23 -10.28
C LYS A 87 31.41 -11.32 -8.77
N VAL A 88 30.90 -10.37 -7.99
CA VAL A 88 31.02 -10.36 -6.51
C VAL A 88 29.90 -11.18 -5.86
N GLY A 89 28.75 -11.29 -6.53
CA GLY A 89 27.56 -11.98 -6.05
C GLY A 89 26.51 -11.03 -5.49
N PHE A 90 25.26 -11.46 -5.63
CA PHE A 90 24.04 -10.86 -5.08
C PHE A 90 23.56 -11.65 -3.86
N LEU A 91 22.55 -11.12 -3.16
CA LEU A 91 21.79 -11.88 -2.17
C LEU A 91 21.36 -13.25 -2.75
N PRO A 92 21.66 -14.38 -2.09
CA PRO A 92 21.27 -15.70 -2.57
C PRO A 92 19.75 -15.87 -2.71
N ARG A 93 19.34 -16.77 -3.61
CA ARG A 93 17.94 -17.21 -3.72
C ARG A 93 17.48 -17.90 -2.44
N GLY A 94 16.21 -17.71 -2.08
CA GLY A 94 15.65 -18.22 -0.83
C GLY A 94 15.97 -17.39 0.42
N GLU A 95 16.93 -16.47 0.36
CA GLU A 95 17.21 -15.56 1.49
C GLU A 95 16.23 -14.38 1.58
N ILE A 96 16.20 -13.74 2.75
CA ILE A 96 15.26 -12.67 3.06
C ILE A 96 15.80 -11.32 2.58
N PHE A 97 15.03 -10.66 1.73
CA PHE A 97 15.33 -9.33 1.23
C PHE A 97 14.75 -8.21 2.12
N THR A 98 15.55 -7.18 2.39
CA THR A 98 15.14 -5.92 3.02
C THR A 98 15.88 -4.72 2.43
N LEU A 99 15.19 -3.57 2.37
CA LEU A 99 15.76 -2.31 1.89
C LEU A 99 16.64 -1.61 2.92
N HIS A 100 16.70 -2.12 4.15
CA HIS A 100 17.39 -1.46 5.26
C HIS A 100 18.87 -1.83 5.37
N ILE A 101 19.32 -2.84 4.63
CA ILE A 101 20.73 -3.19 4.52
C ILE A 101 21.31 -2.50 3.28
N ASP A 102 22.38 -1.74 3.46
CA ASP A 102 22.97 -0.96 2.38
C ASP A 102 23.42 -1.81 1.19
N ARG A 103 23.96 -3.01 1.44
CA ARG A 103 24.38 -3.92 0.38
C ARG A 103 23.18 -4.36 -0.46
N GLN A 104 22.15 -4.93 0.18
CA GLN A 104 20.94 -5.38 -0.51
C GLN A 104 20.23 -4.21 -1.22
N LEU A 105 20.22 -3.01 -0.63
CA LEU A 105 19.72 -1.80 -1.27
C LEU A 105 20.51 -1.45 -2.53
N LYS A 106 21.85 -1.45 -2.48
CA LYS A 106 22.69 -1.18 -3.66
C LYS A 106 22.46 -2.21 -4.76
N GLU A 107 22.35 -3.48 -4.39
CA GLU A 107 22.08 -4.59 -5.31
C GLU A 107 20.72 -4.43 -5.98
N VAL A 108 19.65 -4.17 -5.24
CA VAL A 108 18.31 -4.04 -5.81
C VAL A 108 18.13 -2.76 -6.64
N VAL A 109 18.82 -1.67 -6.27
CA VAL A 109 18.86 -0.44 -7.07
C VAL A 109 19.60 -0.67 -8.39
N ASN A 110 20.66 -1.46 -8.37
CA ASN A 110 21.38 -1.86 -9.57
C ASN A 110 20.49 -2.74 -10.48
N MET A 111 19.72 -3.69 -9.91
CA MET A 111 18.69 -4.44 -10.65
C MET A 111 17.62 -3.52 -11.25
N PHE A 112 17.11 -2.55 -10.49
CA PHE A 112 16.17 -1.56 -11.01
C PHE A 112 16.76 -0.77 -12.19
N HIS A 113 18.01 -0.32 -12.10
CA HIS A 113 18.64 0.43 -13.20
C HIS A 113 18.74 -0.40 -14.49
N MET A 114 19.09 -1.68 -14.40
CA MET A 114 19.10 -2.57 -15.57
C MET A 114 17.72 -2.65 -16.23
N LEU A 115 16.66 -2.80 -15.43
CA LEU A 115 15.29 -2.84 -15.94
C LEU A 115 14.84 -1.47 -16.49
N TYR A 116 15.17 -0.38 -15.82
CA TYR A 116 14.74 0.97 -16.20
C TYR A 116 15.43 1.48 -17.46
N TYR A 117 16.73 1.19 -17.64
CA TYR A 117 17.51 1.66 -18.79
C TYR A 117 17.52 0.71 -19.98
N ALA A 118 16.77 -0.40 -19.95
CA ALA A 118 16.48 -1.18 -21.14
C ALA A 118 15.76 -0.31 -22.18
N LYS A 119 16.28 -0.25 -23.42
CA LYS A 119 15.80 0.68 -24.47
C LYS A 119 14.35 0.45 -24.86
N ASP A 120 13.91 -0.79 -24.81
CA ASP A 120 12.59 -1.23 -25.26
C ASP A 120 12.04 -2.34 -24.35
N PHE A 121 10.78 -2.69 -24.59
CA PHE A 121 10.07 -3.70 -23.82
C PHE A 121 10.67 -5.10 -24.01
N ASP A 122 11.23 -5.42 -25.20
CA ASP A 122 11.93 -6.70 -25.46
C ASP A 122 13.09 -6.89 -24.49
N THR A 123 13.97 -5.90 -24.45
CA THR A 123 15.17 -5.92 -23.60
C THR A 123 14.75 -5.94 -22.13
N PHE A 124 13.75 -5.15 -21.75
CA PHE A 124 13.21 -5.15 -20.39
C PHE A 124 12.70 -6.53 -19.96
N VAL A 125 11.91 -7.21 -20.79
CA VAL A 125 11.38 -8.55 -20.48
C VAL A 125 12.49 -9.58 -20.43
N ARG A 126 13.44 -9.59 -21.37
CA ARG A 126 14.57 -10.54 -21.35
C ARG A 126 15.42 -10.38 -20.09
N THR A 127 15.70 -9.14 -19.71
CA THR A 127 16.38 -8.82 -18.46
C THR A 127 15.59 -9.27 -17.24
N ALA A 128 14.28 -9.02 -17.21
CA ALA A 128 13.42 -9.48 -16.12
C ALA A 128 13.37 -11.02 -16.04
N CYS A 129 13.28 -11.72 -17.17
CA CYS A 129 13.32 -13.18 -17.24
C CYS A 129 14.64 -13.71 -16.69
N TRP A 130 15.78 -13.13 -17.11
CA TRP A 130 17.09 -13.50 -16.58
C TRP A 130 17.15 -13.31 -15.06
N MET A 131 16.73 -12.14 -14.55
CA MET A 131 16.72 -11.87 -13.11
C MET A 131 15.81 -12.83 -12.34
N ARG A 132 14.64 -13.18 -12.89
CA ARG A 132 13.69 -14.13 -12.29
C ARG A 132 14.27 -15.54 -12.10
N LEU A 133 15.21 -15.94 -12.97
CA LEU A 133 15.86 -17.24 -12.91
C LEU A 133 17.04 -17.26 -11.92
N TYR A 134 17.85 -16.21 -11.91
CA TYR A 134 19.18 -16.25 -11.29
C TYR A 134 19.32 -15.43 -10.01
N LEU A 135 18.45 -14.44 -9.75
CA LEU A 135 18.57 -13.56 -8.59
C LEU A 135 17.50 -13.83 -7.53
N ASN A 136 17.72 -13.30 -6.32
CA ASN A 136 16.80 -13.42 -5.20
C ASN A 136 15.37 -12.99 -5.58
N GLU A 137 14.39 -13.78 -5.15
CA GLU A 137 13.00 -13.65 -5.52
C GLU A 137 12.37 -12.36 -4.98
N GLY A 138 12.69 -12.00 -3.73
CA GLY A 138 12.20 -10.76 -3.11
C GLY A 138 12.77 -9.53 -3.77
N MET A 139 14.07 -9.55 -4.09
CA MET A 139 14.73 -8.48 -4.86
C MET A 139 14.14 -8.33 -6.26
N PHE A 140 13.92 -9.45 -6.95
CA PHE A 140 13.30 -9.47 -8.27
C PHE A 140 11.89 -8.86 -8.25
N VAL A 141 11.02 -9.32 -7.34
CA VAL A 141 9.65 -8.79 -7.21
C VAL A 141 9.67 -7.30 -6.95
N TYR A 142 10.54 -6.82 -6.06
CA TYR A 142 10.68 -5.41 -5.76
C TYR A 142 11.16 -4.60 -6.99
N ALA A 143 12.27 -5.01 -7.60
CA ALA A 143 12.87 -4.31 -8.74
C ALA A 143 11.92 -4.26 -9.94
N LEU A 144 11.24 -5.37 -10.25
CA LEU A 144 10.24 -5.44 -11.33
C LEU A 144 9.06 -4.52 -11.04
N THR A 145 8.52 -4.56 -9.82
CA THR A 145 7.37 -3.73 -9.41
C THR A 145 7.69 -2.24 -9.56
N VAL A 146 8.87 -1.80 -9.08
CA VAL A 146 9.31 -0.41 -9.24
C VAL A 146 9.55 -0.09 -10.72
N ALA A 147 10.23 -0.94 -11.49
CA ALA A 147 10.47 -0.69 -12.91
C ALA A 147 9.16 -0.53 -13.71
N VAL A 148 8.18 -1.43 -13.52
CA VAL A 148 6.86 -1.36 -14.18
C VAL A 148 6.15 -0.04 -13.89
N ARG A 149 6.26 0.49 -12.66
CA ARG A 149 5.59 1.74 -12.26
C ARG A 149 6.23 3.01 -12.81
N HIS A 150 7.51 2.96 -13.20
CA HIS A 150 8.27 4.14 -13.62
C HIS A 150 8.69 4.13 -15.10
N ARG A 151 8.60 3.00 -15.80
CA ARG A 151 8.88 2.93 -17.24
C ARG A 151 7.69 3.42 -18.08
N GLU A 152 7.99 4.22 -19.10
CA GLU A 152 6.99 4.75 -20.05
C GLU A 152 6.26 3.66 -20.83
N ASP A 153 6.97 2.63 -21.29
CA ASP A 153 6.40 1.52 -22.07
C ASP A 153 5.60 0.50 -21.24
N CYS A 154 5.60 0.66 -19.91
CA CYS A 154 4.83 -0.12 -18.95
C CYS A 154 3.59 0.64 -18.42
N LYS A 155 3.34 1.87 -18.87
CA LYS A 155 2.15 2.63 -18.47
C LYS A 155 0.87 1.85 -18.81
N GLY A 156 -0.02 1.78 -17.83
CA GLY A 156 -1.25 0.99 -17.89
C GLY A 156 -1.09 -0.48 -17.49
N ILE A 157 0.12 -1.00 -17.22
CA ILE A 157 0.23 -2.35 -16.66
C ILE A 157 -0.24 -2.37 -15.20
N ILE A 158 -1.09 -3.35 -14.87
CA ILE A 158 -1.65 -3.57 -13.54
C ILE A 158 -0.88 -4.69 -12.85
N LEU A 159 -0.18 -4.34 -11.80
CA LEU A 159 0.48 -5.31 -10.93
C LEU A 159 -0.53 -6.09 -10.09
N PRO A 160 -0.35 -7.41 -9.91
CA PRO A 160 -1.09 -8.18 -8.91
C PRO A 160 -1.01 -7.55 -7.51
N PRO A 161 -2.01 -7.76 -6.64
CA PRO A 161 -1.91 -7.33 -5.26
C PRO A 161 -0.69 -7.98 -4.57
N PRO A 162 0.10 -7.23 -3.78
CA PRO A 162 1.31 -7.76 -3.15
C PRO A 162 1.03 -8.95 -2.21
N TYR A 163 -0.16 -8.99 -1.62
CA TYR A 163 -0.59 -10.09 -0.77
C TYR A 163 -0.82 -11.39 -1.53
N GLU A 164 -1.11 -11.37 -2.83
CA GLU A 164 -1.18 -12.58 -3.65
C GLU A 164 0.20 -12.99 -4.20
N ILE A 165 1.09 -12.02 -4.48
CA ILE A 165 2.47 -12.32 -4.95
C ILE A 165 3.28 -12.97 -3.82
N TYR A 166 3.23 -12.39 -2.62
CA TYR A 166 4.02 -12.83 -1.48
C TYR A 166 3.15 -12.87 -0.20
N PRO A 167 2.34 -13.93 -0.02
CA PRO A 167 1.36 -14.01 1.07
C PRO A 167 1.94 -14.00 2.49
N TYR A 168 3.23 -14.34 2.64
CA TYR A 168 3.93 -14.43 3.92
C TYR A 168 3.96 -13.13 4.73
N TYR A 169 3.83 -11.97 4.09
CA TYR A 169 3.73 -10.67 4.77
C TYR A 169 2.30 -10.34 5.24
N PHE A 170 1.30 -11.10 4.80
CA PHE A 170 -0.10 -10.75 4.96
C PHE A 170 -0.93 -11.78 5.71
N VAL A 171 -0.47 -13.03 5.77
CA VAL A 171 -1.18 -14.18 6.34
C VAL A 171 -0.38 -14.75 7.51
N ARG A 172 -1.07 -15.06 8.62
CA ARG A 172 -0.42 -15.67 9.79
C ARG A 172 0.24 -17.01 9.45
N GLY A 173 1.39 -17.28 10.09
CA GLY A 173 2.18 -18.48 9.85
C GLY A 173 1.41 -19.78 10.14
N ASP A 174 0.50 -19.78 11.11
CA ASP A 174 -0.33 -20.95 11.44
C ASP A 174 -1.34 -21.30 10.33
N VAL A 175 -1.78 -20.31 9.56
CA VAL A 175 -2.70 -20.51 8.42
C VAL A 175 -1.94 -21.07 7.22
N ILE A 176 -0.77 -20.51 6.92
CA ILE A 176 0.12 -21.03 5.86
C ILE A 176 0.54 -22.47 6.18
N GLN A 177 0.88 -22.77 7.44
CA GLN A 177 1.24 -24.11 7.88
C GLN A 177 0.10 -25.13 7.64
N LYS A 178 -1.17 -24.75 7.87
CA LYS A 178 -2.32 -25.61 7.56
C LYS A 178 -2.44 -25.89 6.06
N ALA A 179 -2.21 -24.88 5.22
CA ALA A 179 -2.19 -25.06 3.77
C ALA A 179 -1.09 -26.04 3.32
N TYR A 180 0.10 -25.95 3.91
CA TYR A 180 1.20 -26.90 3.66
C TYR A 180 0.83 -28.32 4.05
N LEU A 181 0.26 -28.51 5.25
CA LEU A 181 -0.17 -29.84 5.71
C LEU A 181 -1.24 -30.44 4.78
N LEU A 182 -2.20 -29.64 4.32
CA LEU A 182 -3.22 -30.08 3.36
C LEU A 182 -2.59 -30.47 2.01
N LYS A 183 -1.63 -29.68 1.52
CA LYS A 183 -0.90 -30.00 0.27
C LYS A 183 -0.11 -31.30 0.41
N MET A 184 0.63 -31.48 1.50
CA MET A 184 1.41 -32.70 1.79
C MET A 184 0.51 -33.94 1.89
N LYS A 185 -0.69 -33.79 2.47
CA LYS A 185 -1.70 -34.85 2.57
C LYS A 185 -2.53 -35.04 1.29
N LYS A 186 -2.16 -34.40 0.17
CA LYS A 186 -2.90 -34.45 -1.10
C LYS A 186 -4.39 -34.11 -0.95
N GLY A 187 -4.70 -33.17 -0.06
CA GLY A 187 -6.07 -32.69 0.18
C GLY A 187 -6.92 -33.56 1.10
N LEU A 188 -6.34 -34.58 1.76
CA LEU A 188 -7.07 -35.38 2.75
C LEU A 188 -7.51 -34.51 3.93
N LEU A 189 -8.83 -34.49 4.17
CA LEU A 189 -9.44 -33.69 5.22
C LEU A 189 -9.71 -34.53 6.46
N ASP A 190 -9.33 -33.99 7.62
CA ASP A 190 -9.83 -34.44 8.91
C ASP A 190 -11.02 -33.56 9.28
N LEU A 191 -12.23 -34.15 9.30
CA LEU A 191 -13.47 -33.40 9.52
C LEU A 191 -13.51 -32.68 10.87
N LYS A 192 -12.94 -33.27 11.93
CA LYS A 192 -12.92 -32.67 13.28
C LYS A 192 -11.99 -31.45 13.29
N LEU A 193 -10.81 -31.58 12.70
CA LEU A 193 -9.88 -30.44 12.58
C LEU A 193 -10.40 -29.37 11.61
N CYS A 194 -11.14 -29.76 10.57
CA CYS A 194 -11.74 -28.81 9.64
C CYS A 194 -12.78 -27.92 10.30
N ASP A 195 -13.69 -28.48 11.12
CA ASP A 195 -14.66 -27.68 11.87
C ASP A 195 -13.97 -26.75 12.88
N PHE A 196 -12.93 -27.22 13.57
CA PHE A 196 -12.19 -26.38 14.52
C PHE A 196 -11.42 -25.24 13.83
N TYR A 197 -10.61 -25.55 12.82
CA TYR A 197 -9.77 -24.57 12.13
C TYR A 197 -10.51 -23.75 11.06
N GLY A 198 -11.76 -24.08 10.74
CA GLY A 198 -12.53 -23.40 9.71
C GLY A 198 -11.99 -23.68 8.32
N ILE A 199 -11.66 -24.95 8.07
CA ILE A 199 -11.21 -25.40 6.76
C ILE A 199 -12.43 -25.91 6.00
N LYS A 200 -12.69 -25.32 4.83
CA LYS A 200 -13.76 -25.74 3.92
C LYS A 200 -13.19 -26.04 2.55
N LYS A 201 -13.50 -27.22 2.01
CA LYS A 201 -13.24 -27.55 0.61
C LYS A 201 -14.49 -27.27 -0.23
N THR A 202 -14.31 -26.65 -1.39
CA THR A 202 -15.36 -26.47 -2.40
C THR A 202 -15.25 -27.54 -3.48
N ASP A 203 -16.31 -27.70 -4.29
CA ASP A 203 -16.36 -28.68 -5.39
C ASP A 203 -15.32 -28.43 -6.50
N LYS A 204 -14.69 -27.25 -6.51
CA LYS A 204 -13.65 -26.86 -7.48
C LYS A 204 -12.22 -27.00 -6.92
N ASP A 205 -12.04 -27.85 -5.91
CA ASP A 205 -10.76 -28.07 -5.20
C ASP A 205 -10.12 -26.78 -4.65
N ILE A 206 -10.97 -25.86 -4.19
CA ILE A 206 -10.55 -24.67 -3.45
C ILE A 206 -10.69 -24.96 -1.96
N TYR A 207 -9.58 -24.84 -1.23
CA TYR A 207 -9.49 -24.97 0.21
C TYR A 207 -9.50 -23.57 0.82
N ILE A 208 -10.55 -23.26 1.57
CA ILE A 208 -10.70 -22.01 2.31
C ILE A 208 -10.30 -22.28 3.76
N ILE A 209 -9.36 -21.51 4.29
CA ILE A 209 -8.87 -21.63 5.67
C ILE A 209 -9.15 -20.32 6.41
N ASP A 210 -9.82 -20.41 7.55
CA ASP A 210 -10.13 -19.24 8.36
C ASP A 210 -8.90 -18.74 9.13
N GLU A 211 -8.62 -17.44 9.04
CA GLU A 211 -7.67 -16.77 9.93
C GLU A 211 -8.39 -16.29 11.18
N ASN A 212 -8.38 -17.12 12.23
CA ASN A 212 -9.19 -16.87 13.42
C ASN A 212 -8.67 -15.69 14.26
N VAL A 213 -9.32 -14.53 14.13
CA VAL A 213 -9.04 -13.30 14.90
C VAL A 213 -9.48 -13.36 16.37
N TYR A 214 -10.23 -14.39 16.78
CA TYR A 214 -10.71 -14.57 18.17
C TYR A 214 -9.79 -15.45 19.02
N ASP A 215 -8.71 -15.98 18.44
CA ASP A 215 -7.73 -16.78 19.16
C ASP A 215 -7.05 -15.95 20.26
N LYS A 216 -7.26 -16.30 21.54
CA LYS A 216 -6.68 -15.55 22.66
C LYS A 216 -5.16 -15.59 22.70
N ARG A 217 -4.53 -16.56 22.03
CA ARG A 217 -3.06 -16.65 21.98
C ARG A 217 -2.43 -15.48 21.23
N VAL A 218 -3.16 -14.89 20.27
CA VAL A 218 -2.66 -13.73 19.52
C VAL A 218 -2.76 -12.41 20.30
N TYR A 219 -3.37 -12.42 21.49
CA TYR A 219 -3.53 -11.24 22.33
C TYR A 219 -2.32 -11.06 23.26
N LEU A 220 -1.54 -10.01 23.02
CA LEU A 220 -0.42 -9.57 23.84
C LEU A 220 -0.79 -8.36 24.73
N ASN A 221 -1.58 -7.41 24.20
CA ASN A 221 -2.02 -6.23 24.94
C ASN A 221 -3.26 -5.56 24.29
N HIS A 222 -3.79 -4.50 24.94
CA HIS A 222 -5.00 -3.82 24.46
C HIS A 222 -4.91 -3.18 23.07
N ASP A 223 -3.72 -2.89 22.53
CA ASP A 223 -3.60 -2.34 21.18
C ASP A 223 -3.91 -3.42 20.11
N ASP A 224 -3.90 -4.72 20.46
CA ASP A 224 -4.32 -5.81 19.56
C ASP A 224 -5.79 -5.72 19.15
N LYS A 225 -6.62 -4.93 19.85
CA LYS A 225 -7.99 -4.61 19.39
C LYS A 225 -8.01 -3.94 18.02
N LEU A 226 -6.91 -3.28 17.63
CA LEU A 226 -6.78 -2.57 16.36
C LEU A 226 -6.31 -3.43 15.19
N ARG A 227 -6.03 -4.72 15.41
CA ARG A 227 -5.50 -5.62 14.36
C ARG A 227 -6.38 -5.68 13.12
N TYR A 228 -7.70 -5.56 13.25
CA TYR A 228 -8.60 -5.51 12.07
C TYR A 228 -8.31 -4.33 11.14
N PHE A 229 -7.69 -3.26 11.64
CA PHE A 229 -7.26 -2.11 10.86
C PHE A 229 -5.77 -2.19 10.52
N THR A 230 -4.90 -2.38 11.52
CA THR A 230 -3.43 -2.35 11.33
C THR A 230 -2.93 -3.53 10.49
N GLU A 231 -3.62 -4.67 10.53
CA GLU A 231 -3.32 -5.86 9.71
C GLU A 231 -4.22 -5.98 8.47
N ASP A 232 -5.03 -4.96 8.16
CA ASP A 232 -5.82 -4.97 6.92
C ASP A 232 -4.90 -5.04 5.69
N ILE A 233 -5.21 -5.96 4.78
CA ILE A 233 -4.36 -6.26 3.64
C ILE A 233 -4.26 -5.08 2.66
N ASP A 234 -5.33 -4.31 2.46
CA ASP A 234 -5.33 -3.20 1.52
C ASP A 234 -4.73 -1.93 2.15
N LEU A 235 -4.82 -1.76 3.48
CA LEU A 235 -4.10 -0.69 4.18
C LEU A 235 -2.57 -0.87 4.03
N ASN A 236 -2.08 -2.09 4.27
CA ASN A 236 -0.66 -2.39 4.12
C ASN A 236 -0.22 -2.33 2.64
N THR A 237 -1.09 -2.74 1.71
CA THR A 237 -0.86 -2.60 0.27
C THR A 237 -0.79 -1.13 -0.16
N TYR A 238 -1.64 -0.26 0.39
CA TYR A 238 -1.61 1.17 0.14
C TYR A 238 -0.25 1.79 0.52
N TYR A 239 0.30 1.43 1.69
CA TYR A 239 1.62 1.90 2.11
C TYR A 239 2.76 1.34 1.25
N TYR A 240 2.67 0.07 0.84
CA TYR A 240 3.61 -0.53 -0.10
C TYR A 240 3.62 0.21 -1.45
N TYR A 241 2.47 0.44 -2.08
CA TYR A 241 2.44 1.16 -3.35
C TYR A 241 2.84 2.63 -3.23
N PHE A 242 2.58 3.27 -2.08
CA PHE A 242 3.13 4.60 -1.83
C PHE A 242 4.66 4.61 -1.91
N HIS A 243 5.30 3.62 -1.29
CA HIS A 243 6.74 3.45 -1.38
C HIS A 243 7.21 3.12 -2.81
N VAL A 244 6.51 2.25 -3.54
CA VAL A 244 6.86 1.90 -4.93
C VAL A 244 6.79 3.13 -5.86
N ASP A 245 5.77 3.98 -5.67
CA ASP A 245 5.60 5.19 -6.48
C ASP A 245 6.62 6.28 -6.13
N TYR A 246 7.07 6.32 -4.86
CA TYR A 246 8.04 7.30 -4.34
C TYR A 246 9.18 6.65 -3.52
N PRO A 247 10.02 5.76 -4.11
CA PRO A 247 11.01 5.04 -3.31
C PRO A 247 12.03 6.01 -2.72
N PHE A 248 12.28 5.93 -1.41
CA PHE A 248 13.14 6.89 -0.69
C PHE A 248 14.54 7.06 -1.31
N TRP A 249 15.07 6.00 -1.92
CA TRP A 249 16.39 5.99 -2.59
C TRP A 249 16.38 6.53 -4.02
N MET A 250 15.21 6.69 -4.64
CA MET A 250 15.10 7.10 -6.04
C MET A 250 15.36 8.60 -6.19
N LYS A 251 16.21 8.95 -7.17
CA LYS A 251 16.53 10.34 -7.52
C LYS A 251 15.40 11.00 -8.31
N ASP A 252 15.27 12.31 -8.17
CA ASP A 252 14.17 13.08 -8.78
C ASP A 252 14.15 13.00 -10.32
N ARG A 253 15.32 12.80 -10.97
CA ARG A 253 15.43 12.60 -12.43
C ARG A 253 14.70 11.36 -12.99
N PHE A 254 14.37 10.39 -12.13
CA PHE A 254 13.65 9.18 -12.51
C PHE A 254 12.13 9.31 -12.29
N MET A 255 11.71 10.38 -11.63
CA MET A 255 10.29 10.63 -11.37
C MET A 255 9.67 11.30 -12.58
N ASP A 256 8.42 10.92 -12.87
CA ASP A 256 7.59 11.63 -13.84
C ASP A 256 7.46 13.11 -13.43
N LYS A 257 7.42 14.01 -14.42
CA LYS A 257 7.18 15.44 -14.22
C LYS A 257 5.84 15.71 -13.55
N THR A 258 4.89 14.79 -13.65
CA THR A 258 3.60 14.85 -12.94
C THR A 258 3.70 14.58 -11.43
N LYS A 259 4.82 14.01 -10.96
CA LYS A 259 5.08 13.74 -9.54
C LYS A 259 5.78 14.93 -8.87
N THR A 260 5.16 16.11 -8.94
CA THR A 260 5.60 17.31 -8.20
C THR A 260 5.33 17.16 -6.70
N ARG A 261 5.94 18.00 -5.84
CA ARG A 261 5.66 18.07 -4.37
C ARG A 261 5.76 16.71 -3.64
N ARG A 262 6.80 15.94 -3.98
CA ARG A 262 7.01 14.57 -3.49
C ARG A 262 7.05 14.49 -1.97
N PHE A 263 7.80 15.39 -1.34
CA PHE A 263 8.07 15.31 0.08
C PHE A 263 6.93 15.91 0.92
N GLU A 264 6.25 16.92 0.40
CA GLU A 264 4.99 17.40 0.97
C GLU A 264 3.92 16.31 0.93
N LEU A 265 3.77 15.58 -0.19
CA LEU A 265 2.88 14.42 -0.27
C LEU A 265 3.28 13.34 0.73
N THR A 266 4.58 13.08 0.89
CA THR A 266 5.07 12.09 1.86
C THR A 266 4.65 12.44 3.29
N VAL A 267 4.84 13.70 3.68
CA VAL A 267 4.42 14.21 4.99
C VAL A 267 2.90 14.14 5.16
N TYR A 268 2.15 14.56 4.15
CA TYR A 268 0.69 14.50 4.16
C TYR A 268 0.20 13.06 4.33
N MET A 269 0.77 12.10 3.60
CA MET A 269 0.41 10.69 3.67
C MET A 269 0.62 10.13 5.08
N TYR A 270 1.77 10.41 5.71
CA TYR A 270 2.00 10.01 7.10
C TYR A 270 1.04 10.68 8.10
N GLN A 271 0.75 11.98 7.94
CA GLN A 271 -0.22 12.68 8.78
C GLN A 271 -1.62 12.07 8.64
N GLN A 272 -2.07 11.76 7.42
CA GLN A 272 -3.37 11.11 7.17
C GLN A 272 -3.44 9.69 7.76
N ILE A 273 -2.37 8.89 7.65
CA ILE A 273 -2.29 7.58 8.32
C ILE A 273 -2.41 7.73 9.85
N LEU A 274 -1.72 8.71 10.45
CA LEU A 274 -1.79 8.98 11.89
C LEU A 274 -3.19 9.41 12.32
N ALA A 275 -3.83 10.32 11.59
CA ALA A 275 -5.19 10.76 11.83
C ALA A 275 -6.16 9.57 11.76
N ARG A 276 -6.09 8.78 10.70
CA ARG A 276 -6.95 7.61 10.49
C ARG A 276 -6.75 6.53 11.56
N TYR A 277 -5.51 6.28 11.97
CA TYR A 277 -5.18 5.39 13.09
C TYR A 277 -5.72 5.92 14.42
N TYR A 278 -5.61 7.23 14.68
CA TYR A 278 -6.18 7.84 15.88
C TYR A 278 -7.70 7.71 15.94
N LEU A 279 -8.41 7.79 14.81
CA LEU A 279 -9.85 7.53 14.77
C LEU A 279 -10.20 6.09 15.19
N GLU A 280 -9.42 5.08 14.76
CA GLU A 280 -9.63 3.70 15.24
C GLU A 280 -9.28 3.53 16.72
N ARG A 281 -8.27 4.26 17.20
CA ARG A 281 -7.94 4.25 18.63
C ARG A 281 -9.15 4.71 19.44
N LEU A 282 -9.74 5.84 19.08
CA LEU A 282 -10.96 6.34 19.72
C LEU A 282 -12.12 5.34 19.63
N SER A 283 -12.28 4.69 18.48
CA SER A 283 -13.28 3.64 18.23
C SER A 283 -13.14 2.40 19.13
N ASN A 284 -11.98 2.23 19.79
CA ASN A 284 -11.73 1.13 20.71
C ASN A 284 -11.45 1.61 22.15
N GLY A 285 -11.76 2.87 22.45
CA GLY A 285 -11.50 3.48 23.76
C GLY A 285 -10.01 3.66 24.06
N LEU A 286 -9.16 3.61 23.03
CA LEU A 286 -7.74 3.88 23.14
C LEU A 286 -7.53 5.39 22.98
N GLY A 287 -6.84 6.00 23.94
CA GLY A 287 -6.52 7.43 23.90
C GLY A 287 -5.49 7.78 22.83
N ARG A 288 -4.92 8.99 22.96
CA ARG A 288 -3.89 9.52 22.04
C ARG A 288 -2.72 8.56 21.82
N ILE A 289 -2.11 8.67 20.64
CA ILE A 289 -0.86 7.98 20.29
C ILE A 289 0.23 8.47 21.27
N LYS A 290 0.90 7.52 21.92
CA LYS A 290 1.95 7.81 22.91
C LYS A 290 3.23 8.26 22.22
N ASP A 291 4.00 9.12 22.90
CA ASP A 291 5.28 9.59 22.37
C ASP A 291 6.34 8.50 22.48
N LEU A 292 7.16 8.39 21.44
CA LEU A 292 8.33 7.52 21.44
C LEU A 292 9.50 8.22 22.12
N SER A 293 10.18 7.52 23.02
CA SER A 293 11.42 7.96 23.66
C SER A 293 12.44 6.84 23.59
N TRP A 294 13.67 7.16 23.22
CA TRP A 294 14.77 6.20 23.13
C TRP A 294 15.18 5.63 24.50
N TYR A 295 15.02 6.43 25.55
CA TYR A 295 15.48 6.14 26.91
C TYR A 295 14.36 5.64 27.84
N LYS A 296 13.14 5.44 27.32
CA LYS A 296 12.03 4.85 28.07
C LYS A 296 11.61 3.52 27.44
N PRO A 297 11.21 2.52 28.23
CA PRO A 297 10.75 1.26 27.69
C PRO A 297 9.44 1.43 26.90
N ILE A 298 9.34 0.72 25.79
CA ILE A 298 8.11 0.57 25.02
C ILE A 298 7.16 -0.32 25.83
N LYS A 299 6.20 0.30 26.52
CA LYS A 299 5.25 -0.42 27.40
C LYS A 299 4.43 -1.48 26.67
N LYS A 300 3.99 -1.19 25.44
CA LYS A 300 3.15 -2.08 24.64
C LYS A 300 3.94 -2.62 23.45
N GLY A 301 4.29 -3.89 23.54
CA GLY A 301 4.96 -4.64 22.50
C GLY A 301 4.03 -5.00 21.35
N TYR A 302 4.55 -5.79 20.40
CA TYR A 302 3.79 -6.36 19.30
C TYR A 302 4.34 -7.74 18.93
N TRP A 303 3.44 -8.70 18.73
CA TRP A 303 3.75 -10.04 18.23
C TRP A 303 3.15 -10.21 16.83
N PRO A 304 3.98 -10.35 15.78
CA PRO A 304 3.51 -10.45 14.40
C PRO A 304 2.71 -11.71 14.04
N TRP A 305 3.07 -12.88 14.59
CA TRP A 305 2.53 -14.18 14.16
C TRP A 305 2.72 -14.46 12.66
N LEU A 306 3.72 -13.83 12.04
CA LEU A 306 4.09 -14.01 10.64
C LEU A 306 5.35 -14.88 10.54
N LYS A 307 5.39 -15.71 9.50
CA LYS A 307 6.51 -16.59 9.17
C LYS A 307 6.85 -16.41 7.69
N LEU A 308 8.13 -16.24 7.40
CA LEU A 308 8.64 -16.04 6.05
C LEU A 308 8.72 -17.36 5.28
N HIS A 309 8.93 -17.28 3.97
CA HIS A 309 8.96 -18.44 3.06
C HIS A 309 10.02 -19.49 3.44
N ASN A 310 11.15 -19.07 4.00
CA ASN A 310 12.22 -19.95 4.48
C ASN A 310 11.97 -20.50 5.90
N GLY A 311 10.84 -20.15 6.51
CA GLY A 311 10.43 -20.62 7.81
C GLY A 311 10.97 -19.81 9.00
N ILE A 312 11.72 -18.74 8.77
CA ILE A 312 12.11 -17.81 9.82
C ILE A 312 10.89 -17.00 10.26
N GLU A 313 10.69 -16.90 11.57
CA GLU A 313 9.60 -16.10 12.15
C GLU A 313 10.01 -14.63 12.27
N PHE A 314 9.06 -13.73 12.07
CA PHE A 314 9.30 -12.33 12.40
C PHE A 314 9.48 -12.19 13.92
N PRO A 315 10.48 -11.40 14.34
CA PRO A 315 10.78 -11.27 15.75
C PRO A 315 9.66 -10.58 16.51
N VAL A 316 9.41 -11.07 17.72
CA VAL A 316 8.46 -10.49 18.67
C VAL A 316 9.13 -9.40 19.49
N ARG A 317 8.44 -8.28 19.70
CA ARG A 317 8.82 -7.28 20.70
C ARG A 317 7.83 -7.39 21.86
N PHE A 318 8.27 -7.93 22.99
CA PHE A 318 7.41 -8.07 24.17
C PHE A 318 7.09 -6.71 24.82
N ASN A 319 6.12 -6.71 25.73
CA ASN A 319 5.78 -5.52 26.53
C ASN A 319 6.98 -5.08 27.39
N ASN A 320 7.07 -3.78 27.67
CA ASN A 320 8.18 -3.15 28.40
C ASN A 320 9.56 -3.35 27.76
N TYR A 321 9.63 -3.43 26.44
CA TYR A 321 10.88 -3.58 25.71
C TYR A 321 11.77 -2.35 25.85
N VAL A 322 13.01 -2.53 26.31
CA VAL A 322 14.03 -1.48 26.38
C VAL A 322 14.75 -1.38 25.04
N ILE A 323 14.66 -0.21 24.41
CA ILE A 323 15.30 0.09 23.11
C ILE A 323 16.81 0.26 23.29
N ALA A 324 17.22 1.14 24.22
CA ALA A 324 18.62 1.45 24.47
C ALA A 324 19.34 0.30 25.18
N ARG A 325 20.30 -0.31 24.47
CA ARG A 325 21.14 -1.41 24.92
C ARG A 325 22.57 -1.14 24.47
N ASP A 326 23.54 -1.78 25.12
CA ASP A 326 24.97 -1.47 24.90
C ASP A 326 25.40 -1.51 23.42
N TYR A 327 24.82 -2.42 22.62
CA TYR A 327 25.16 -2.59 21.22
C TYR A 327 24.52 -1.59 20.24
N ASN A 328 23.56 -0.76 20.66
CA ASN A 328 22.86 0.19 19.76
C ASN A 328 22.87 1.65 20.25
N LEU A 329 23.63 1.96 21.31
CA LEU A 329 23.71 3.32 21.86
C LEU A 329 24.24 4.35 20.86
N ASP A 330 25.16 3.95 19.99
CA ASP A 330 25.69 4.80 18.93
C ASP A 330 24.65 5.10 17.83
N VAL A 331 23.82 4.13 17.42
CA VAL A 331 22.70 4.38 16.49
C VAL A 331 21.66 5.31 17.12
N ILE A 332 21.37 5.14 18.42
CA ILE A 332 20.44 6.02 19.14
C ILE A 332 21.00 7.45 19.21
N ARG A 333 22.28 7.61 19.56
CA ARG A 333 22.96 8.92 19.55
C ARG A 333 22.91 9.54 18.16
N LEU A 334 23.10 8.74 17.12
CA LEU A 334 22.96 9.19 15.74
C LEU A 334 21.55 9.74 15.49
N CYS A 335 20.48 9.00 15.85
CA CYS A 335 19.11 9.50 15.72
C CYS A 335 18.88 10.83 16.45
N ASP A 336 19.39 10.97 17.68
CA ASP A 336 19.26 12.21 18.46
C ASP A 336 19.98 13.40 17.79
N GLU A 337 21.18 13.19 17.25
CA GLU A 337 21.93 14.24 16.54
C GLU A 337 21.25 14.67 15.24
N TYR A 338 20.71 13.73 14.44
CA TYR A 338 19.94 14.08 13.24
C TYR A 338 18.70 14.92 13.58
N GLU A 339 17.95 14.51 14.60
CA GLU A 339 16.79 15.28 15.04
C GLU A 339 17.18 16.67 15.52
N LYS A 340 18.28 16.79 16.27
CA LYS A 340 18.81 18.07 16.75
C LYS A 340 19.18 18.99 15.58
N ILE A 341 19.92 18.47 14.60
CA ILE A 341 20.31 19.23 13.40
C ILE A 341 19.08 19.75 12.67
N ILE A 342 18.07 18.91 12.45
CA ILE A 342 16.83 19.31 11.76
C ILE A 342 16.07 20.35 12.59
N ARG A 343 15.97 20.19 13.91
CA ARG A 343 15.33 21.21 14.78
C ARG A 343 16.06 22.54 14.73
N GLU A 344 17.39 22.53 14.79
CA GLU A 344 18.20 23.75 14.67
C GLU A 344 18.02 24.42 13.30
N ALA A 345 18.04 23.65 12.22
CA ALA A 345 17.77 24.15 10.87
C ALA A 345 16.39 24.81 10.76
N ILE A 346 15.37 24.16 11.33
CA ILE A 346 14.02 24.72 11.39
C ILE A 346 14.01 26.01 12.20
N ILE A 347 14.69 26.12 13.34
CA ILE A 347 14.69 27.34 14.17
C ILE A 347 15.45 28.48 13.47
N LYS A 348 16.63 28.18 12.91
CA LYS A 348 17.48 29.14 12.17
C LYS A 348 16.84 29.60 10.87
N GLY A 349 15.99 28.76 10.26
CA GLY A 349 15.35 29.01 8.98
C GLY A 349 16.17 28.64 7.76
N TYR A 350 17.33 28.02 7.94
CA TYR A 350 18.15 27.49 6.86
C TYR A 350 19.07 26.39 7.39
N ILE A 351 19.62 25.59 6.48
CA ILE A 351 20.70 24.62 6.75
C ILE A 351 21.77 24.74 5.68
N GLU A 352 23.02 24.56 6.05
CA GLU A 352 24.14 24.50 5.11
C GLU A 352 24.70 23.07 5.09
N ILE A 353 24.68 22.44 3.92
CA ILE A 353 25.19 21.07 3.73
C ILE A 353 26.08 21.08 2.49
N ASN A 354 27.33 20.65 2.63
CA ASN A 354 28.31 20.59 1.55
C ASN A 354 28.48 21.94 0.81
N GLY A 355 28.46 23.07 1.54
CA GLY A 355 28.52 24.42 0.97
C GLY A 355 27.24 24.91 0.29
N LEU A 356 26.19 24.09 0.23
CA LEU A 356 24.87 24.47 -0.27
C LEU A 356 23.99 24.97 0.88
N ARG A 357 23.55 26.22 0.80
CA ARG A 357 22.57 26.81 1.72
C ARG A 357 21.15 26.52 1.23
N LEU A 358 20.37 25.85 2.06
CA LEU A 358 18.98 25.48 1.83
C LEU A 358 18.07 26.22 2.80
N GLU A 359 17.13 27.00 2.28
CA GLU A 359 16.20 27.81 3.08
C GLU A 359 15.00 26.97 3.58
N LEU A 360 14.45 27.37 4.73
CA LEU A 360 13.35 26.73 5.47
C LEU A 360 12.44 27.80 6.09
N THR A 361 12.01 28.79 5.32
CA THR A 361 11.22 29.94 5.80
C THR A 361 9.85 30.05 5.15
N LYS A 362 9.71 29.62 3.89
CA LYS A 362 8.48 29.72 3.09
C LYS A 362 7.76 28.39 3.02
N THR A 363 6.48 28.40 2.64
CA THR A 363 5.65 27.19 2.47
C THR A 363 6.26 26.15 1.53
N ASP A 364 6.91 26.62 0.47
CA ASP A 364 7.45 25.79 -0.60
C ASP A 364 8.72 25.04 -0.15
N ASP A 365 9.37 25.53 0.91
CA ASP A 365 10.54 24.90 1.53
C ASP A 365 10.17 23.57 2.26
N MET A 366 8.90 23.19 2.28
CA MET A 366 8.44 21.88 2.74
C MET A 366 9.09 20.73 1.94
N GLU A 367 9.40 20.94 0.66
CA GLU A 367 10.13 19.94 -0.13
C GLU A 367 11.56 19.72 0.39
N VAL A 368 12.24 20.81 0.77
CA VAL A 368 13.58 20.76 1.37
C VAL A 368 13.53 20.04 2.72
N LEU A 369 12.61 20.42 3.60
CA LEU A 369 12.46 19.80 4.90
C LEU A 369 12.15 18.30 4.80
N GLY A 370 11.20 17.91 3.94
CA GLY A 370 10.87 16.51 3.80
C GLY A 370 11.99 15.72 3.12
N LYS A 371 12.83 16.34 2.26
CA LYS A 371 14.07 15.72 1.75
C LYS A 371 15.10 15.48 2.84
N LEU A 372 15.25 16.41 3.80
CA LEU A 372 16.12 16.23 4.98
C LEU A 372 15.65 15.07 5.88
N ILE A 373 14.34 14.86 6.00
CA ILE A 373 13.76 13.82 6.87
C ILE A 373 13.72 12.44 6.19
N TYR A 374 13.24 12.37 4.94
CA TYR A 374 12.91 11.10 4.27
C TYR A 374 13.81 10.77 3.08
N GLY A 375 14.59 11.75 2.59
CA GLY A 375 15.43 11.61 1.41
C GLY A 375 16.91 11.56 1.73
N ASN A 376 17.71 11.72 0.67
CA ASN A 376 19.15 11.92 0.74
C ASN A 376 19.50 13.23 0.00
N ILE A 377 20.51 13.95 0.51
CA ILE A 377 21.06 15.15 -0.11
C ILE A 377 22.34 14.78 -0.83
N GLU A 378 22.38 15.05 -2.13
CA GLU A 378 23.52 14.68 -2.96
C GLU A 378 24.77 15.49 -2.57
N LYS A 379 25.93 14.82 -2.57
CA LYS A 379 27.24 15.50 -2.54
C LYS A 379 27.57 16.01 -3.94
N VAL A 380 28.14 17.21 -3.99
CA VAL A 380 28.71 17.79 -5.23
C VAL A 380 30.12 17.22 -5.50
N ASP A 381 30.86 16.81 -4.45
CA ASP A 381 32.22 16.28 -4.59
C ASP A 381 32.33 14.76 -4.42
N VAL A 382 33.05 14.17 -5.38
CA VAL A 382 33.33 12.74 -5.54
C VAL A 382 34.60 12.40 -4.78
N ASP A 383 34.47 11.95 -3.53
CA ASP A 383 35.52 11.12 -2.93
C ASP A 383 34.93 9.92 -2.18
N LYS A 384 35.42 8.73 -2.55
CA LYS A 384 34.68 7.46 -2.51
C LYS A 384 34.71 6.71 -1.17
N THR A 385 35.18 7.32 -0.09
CA THR A 385 35.66 6.54 1.07
C THR A 385 35.15 6.95 2.44
N TYR A 386 34.10 7.75 2.54
CA TYR A 386 33.50 8.07 3.84
C TYR A 386 31.98 7.91 3.81
N VAL A 387 31.47 7.31 4.89
CA VAL A 387 30.05 7.06 5.18
C VAL A 387 29.20 8.25 4.72
N ASP A 388 28.21 8.00 3.87
CA ASP A 388 27.20 8.99 3.48
C ASP A 388 26.63 9.63 4.75
N SER A 389 27.04 10.86 5.03
CA SER A 389 26.86 11.50 6.34
C SER A 389 25.41 11.89 6.65
N TYR A 390 24.51 11.77 5.66
CA TYR A 390 23.06 11.90 5.82
C TYR A 390 22.33 10.69 5.22
N ARG A 391 22.11 9.65 6.03
CA ARG A 391 21.19 8.56 5.69
C ARG A 391 19.75 9.00 5.96
N TYR A 392 18.81 8.32 5.30
CA TYR A 392 17.38 8.47 5.51
C TYR A 392 17.03 8.34 7.00
N LEU A 393 16.68 9.45 7.67
CA LEU A 393 16.45 9.48 9.13
C LEU A 393 15.47 8.38 9.56
N LEU A 394 14.37 8.23 8.83
CA LEU A 394 13.38 7.18 9.10
C LEU A 394 13.99 5.77 9.11
N ILE A 395 14.91 5.47 8.19
CA ILE A 395 15.55 4.14 8.10
C ILE A 395 16.49 3.92 9.29
N VAL A 396 17.27 4.94 9.67
CA VAL A 396 18.15 4.88 10.85
C VAL A 396 17.33 4.70 12.13
N MET A 397 16.23 5.44 12.28
CA MET A 397 15.32 5.30 13.43
C MET A 397 14.67 3.92 13.49
N LYS A 398 14.25 3.36 12.35
CA LYS A 398 13.71 1.99 12.31
C LYS A 398 14.78 0.97 12.69
N ALA A 399 16.03 1.14 12.25
CA ALA A 399 17.14 0.27 12.63
C ALA A 399 17.47 0.35 14.12
N ALA A 400 17.35 1.54 14.75
CA ALA A 400 17.53 1.72 16.19
C ALA A 400 16.47 0.97 17.02
N ILE A 401 15.21 0.95 16.54
CA ILE A 401 14.10 0.21 17.17
C ILE A 401 14.17 -1.29 16.85
N GLY A 402 14.66 -1.61 15.65
CA GLY A 402 14.74 -2.95 15.10
C GLY A 402 15.78 -3.83 15.80
N LEU A 403 15.77 -5.11 15.45
CA LEU A 403 16.72 -6.08 15.98
C LEU A 403 17.99 -6.11 15.13
N ASN A 404 18.80 -5.06 15.23
CA ASN A 404 20.19 -5.02 14.75
C ASN A 404 20.39 -4.99 13.21
N THR A 405 19.48 -4.38 12.45
CA THR A 405 19.66 -4.23 10.99
C THR A 405 20.81 -3.30 10.59
N PHE A 406 21.26 -2.42 11.49
CA PHE A 406 22.32 -1.44 11.20
C PHE A 406 23.73 -2.06 11.14
N TYR A 407 24.01 -3.06 11.99
CA TYR A 407 25.32 -3.73 12.08
C TYR A 407 25.32 -5.15 11.52
N SER A 408 24.18 -5.62 11.01
CA SER A 408 24.05 -7.00 10.57
C SER A 408 25.05 -7.34 9.46
N ASP A 409 25.39 -8.62 9.39
CA ASP A 409 26.12 -9.13 8.23
C ASP A 409 25.36 -8.78 6.94
N LYS A 410 26.10 -8.62 5.84
CA LYS A 410 25.58 -7.97 4.64
C LYS A 410 24.50 -8.78 3.91
N TYR A 411 24.16 -10.00 4.36
CA TYR A 411 23.27 -10.91 3.64
C TYR A 411 22.20 -11.60 4.50
N PHE A 412 22.55 -12.13 5.66
CA PHE A 412 21.67 -12.93 6.49
C PHE A 412 21.15 -12.10 7.65
N VAL A 413 19.91 -11.63 7.51
CA VAL A 413 19.25 -10.86 8.57
C VAL A 413 17.85 -11.37 8.81
N VAL A 414 17.42 -11.23 10.06
CA VAL A 414 16.01 -11.38 10.42
C VAL A 414 15.40 -9.98 10.45
N PRO A 415 14.68 -9.54 9.39
CA PRO A 415 14.05 -8.23 9.42
C PRO A 415 12.94 -8.23 10.47
N THR A 416 12.77 -7.09 11.11
CA THR A 416 11.58 -6.80 11.89
C THR A 416 10.44 -6.41 10.95
N ILE A 417 9.21 -6.43 11.46
CA ILE A 417 8.05 -5.96 10.70
C ILE A 417 8.14 -4.47 10.29
N LEU A 418 8.98 -3.67 10.96
CA LEU A 418 9.17 -2.26 10.62
C LEU A 418 10.02 -2.09 9.36
N ASP A 419 10.83 -3.10 9.04
CA ASP A 419 11.81 -3.08 7.96
C ASP A 419 11.20 -3.33 6.58
N THR A 420 9.93 -3.73 6.50
CA THR A 420 9.21 -3.92 5.24
C THR A 420 7.95 -3.07 5.15
N TYR A 421 7.69 -2.49 3.98
CA TYR A 421 6.54 -1.62 3.75
C TYR A 421 5.20 -2.38 3.75
N GLN A 422 5.24 -3.69 3.53
CA GLN A 422 4.08 -4.57 3.57
C GLN A 422 3.62 -4.90 4.99
N THR A 423 4.48 -4.72 6.00
CA THR A 423 4.16 -5.09 7.40
C THR A 423 4.29 -3.94 8.39
N ALA A 424 4.92 -2.82 8.04
CA ALA A 424 5.24 -1.76 8.99
C ALA A 424 4.02 -1.17 9.70
N LEU A 425 2.87 -1.05 9.02
CA LEU A 425 1.64 -0.50 9.62
C LEU A 425 1.05 -1.42 10.69
N ARG A 426 1.46 -2.68 10.76
CA ARG A 426 0.98 -3.62 11.78
C ARG A 426 1.46 -3.25 13.19
N ASP A 427 2.61 -2.58 13.29
CA ASP A 427 3.27 -2.27 14.55
C ASP A 427 2.75 -0.96 15.19
N PRO A 428 2.24 -0.95 16.44
CA PRO A 428 1.93 0.28 17.17
C PRO A 428 3.10 1.29 17.23
N VAL A 429 4.35 0.81 17.28
CA VAL A 429 5.54 1.66 17.35
C VAL A 429 5.81 2.39 16.04
N PHE A 430 5.37 1.86 14.90
CA PHE A 430 5.40 2.62 13.64
C PHE A 430 4.68 3.95 13.80
N TYR A 431 3.48 3.96 14.37
CA TYR A 431 2.70 5.18 14.56
C TYR A 431 3.32 6.13 15.58
N MET A 432 3.97 5.60 16.62
CA MET A 432 4.71 6.43 17.59
C MET A 432 5.93 7.09 16.93
N LEU A 433 6.65 6.35 16.08
CA LEU A 433 7.78 6.84 15.30
C LEU A 433 7.35 7.90 14.30
N GLN A 434 6.32 7.65 13.50
CA GLN A 434 5.81 8.63 12.54
C GLN A 434 5.30 9.88 13.23
N LYS A 435 4.63 9.76 14.39
CA LYS A 435 4.23 10.93 15.18
C LYS A 435 5.43 11.79 15.57
N ARG A 436 6.50 11.17 16.09
CA ARG A 436 7.74 11.87 16.47
C ARG A 436 8.38 12.61 15.28
N ILE A 437 8.34 12.04 14.09
CA ILE A 437 8.84 12.69 12.87
C ILE A 437 7.92 13.84 12.43
N ILE A 438 6.60 13.64 12.45
CA ILE A 438 5.62 14.67 12.12
C ILE A 438 5.67 15.84 13.12
N ASP A 439 6.11 15.63 14.36
CA ASP A 439 6.34 16.72 15.31
C ASP A 439 7.44 17.69 14.83
N LEU A 440 8.46 17.22 14.07
CA LEU A 440 9.44 18.11 13.42
C LEU A 440 8.77 18.98 12.34
N VAL A 441 7.88 18.38 11.55
CA VAL A 441 7.09 19.14 10.55
C VAL A 441 6.18 20.15 11.24
N CYS A 442 5.54 19.76 12.36
CA CYS A 442 4.70 20.67 13.14
C CYS A 442 5.51 21.85 13.67
N LEU A 443 6.73 21.63 14.14
CA LEU A 443 7.64 22.70 14.55
C LEU A 443 7.92 23.68 13.41
N TYR A 444 8.17 23.19 12.20
CA TYR A 444 8.33 24.04 11.03
C TYR A 444 7.04 24.79 10.67
N LYS A 445 5.88 24.12 10.68
CA LYS A 445 4.57 24.74 10.41
C LYS A 445 4.18 25.81 11.45
N LEU A 446 4.76 25.80 12.66
CA LEU A 446 4.58 26.87 13.65
C LEU A 446 5.30 28.18 13.29
N ARG A 447 6.33 28.13 12.44
CA ARG A 447 7.03 29.33 11.94
C ARG A 447 6.32 29.99 10.77
N LEU A 448 5.42 29.27 10.11
CA LEU A 448 4.61 29.82 9.03
C LEU A 448 3.48 30.69 9.59
N PRO A 449 3.12 31.79 8.91
CA PRO A 449 1.96 32.57 9.29
C PRO A 449 0.68 31.71 9.22
N SER A 450 -0.23 31.95 10.16
CA SER A 450 -1.59 31.40 10.10
C SER A 450 -2.33 32.03 8.92
N TYR A 451 -3.28 31.30 8.35
CA TYR A 451 -4.10 31.85 7.25
C TYR A 451 -4.91 33.05 7.73
N THR A 452 -4.91 34.12 6.93
CA THR A 452 -5.78 35.27 7.18
C THR A 452 -7.21 34.97 6.73
N LYS A 453 -8.14 35.86 7.08
CA LYS A 453 -9.53 35.73 6.62
C LYS A 453 -9.60 35.78 5.09
N GLU A 454 -8.77 36.59 4.44
CA GLU A 454 -8.69 36.75 2.99
C GLU A 454 -8.14 35.49 2.30
N ASP A 455 -7.20 34.78 2.92
CA ASP A 455 -6.69 33.51 2.40
C ASP A 455 -7.78 32.42 2.34
N LEU A 456 -8.70 32.44 3.31
CA LEU A 456 -9.76 31.44 3.50
C LEU A 456 -11.08 31.83 2.81
N TYR A 457 -11.35 33.12 2.66
CA TYR A 457 -12.60 33.64 2.17
C TYR A 457 -12.74 33.44 0.67
N PHE A 458 -13.90 32.94 0.23
CA PHE A 458 -14.27 32.87 -1.18
C PHE A 458 -15.39 33.89 -1.47
N PRO A 459 -15.07 35.08 -2.01
CA PRO A 459 -16.06 36.13 -2.25
C PRO A 459 -17.21 35.68 -3.16
N GLY A 460 -18.44 35.89 -2.68
CA GLY A 460 -19.68 35.54 -3.38
C GLY A 460 -20.01 34.05 -3.38
N VAL A 461 -19.42 33.26 -2.47
CA VAL A 461 -19.74 31.83 -2.27
C VAL A 461 -20.03 31.56 -0.80
N LYS A 462 -21.16 30.90 -0.53
CA LYS A 462 -21.58 30.52 0.83
C LYS A 462 -22.10 29.08 0.84
N ILE A 463 -21.68 28.29 1.83
CA ILE A 463 -22.29 27.00 2.11
C ILE A 463 -23.51 27.24 3.02
N ASP A 464 -24.70 26.99 2.49
CA ASP A 464 -25.95 27.16 3.23
C ASP A 464 -26.19 25.95 4.13
N ASN A 465 -26.23 24.76 3.53
CA ASN A 465 -26.52 23.50 4.22
C ASN A 465 -25.60 22.36 3.77
N VAL A 466 -25.34 21.42 4.68
CA VAL A 466 -24.64 20.17 4.41
C VAL A 466 -25.39 19.04 5.11
N ASN A 467 -25.91 18.11 4.33
CA ASN A 467 -26.64 16.95 4.83
C ASN A 467 -25.83 15.67 4.56
N VAL A 468 -25.77 14.77 5.54
CA VAL A 468 -24.98 13.54 5.49
C VAL A 468 -25.90 12.38 5.81
N ASP A 469 -25.90 11.37 4.92
CA ASP A 469 -26.63 10.14 5.18
C ASP A 469 -26.11 9.41 6.42
N LYS A 470 -26.89 8.43 6.90
CA LYS A 470 -26.51 7.62 8.05
C LYS A 470 -25.19 6.87 7.79
N LEU A 471 -24.19 7.13 8.60
CA LEU A 471 -22.89 6.48 8.53
C LEU A 471 -22.93 5.16 9.32
N VAL A 472 -22.82 4.02 8.63
CA VAL A 472 -22.90 2.69 9.25
C VAL A 472 -21.72 1.82 8.82
N THR A 473 -20.95 1.35 9.80
CA THR A 473 -19.87 0.38 9.61
C THR A 473 -20.30 -1.03 10.00
N TYR A 474 -19.64 -2.03 9.44
CA TYR A 474 -19.83 -3.44 9.76
C TYR A 474 -18.55 -4.22 9.42
N PHE A 475 -18.51 -5.50 9.79
CA PHE A 475 -17.45 -6.41 9.35
C PHE A 475 -18.01 -7.36 8.31
N ASP A 476 -17.26 -7.64 7.25
CA ASP A 476 -17.57 -8.69 6.28
C ASP A 476 -16.41 -9.68 6.14
N ASP A 477 -16.70 -10.84 5.55
CA ASP A 477 -15.71 -11.86 5.29
C ASP A 477 -15.18 -11.69 3.85
N TYR A 478 -13.85 -11.69 3.70
CA TYR A 478 -13.14 -11.57 2.44
C TYR A 478 -12.28 -12.81 2.22
N LEU A 479 -12.29 -13.32 0.99
CA LEU A 479 -11.40 -14.41 0.57
C LEU A 479 -10.18 -13.82 -0.12
N MET A 480 -9.00 -14.23 0.29
CA MET A 480 -7.73 -13.84 -0.32
C MET A 480 -7.04 -15.09 -0.87
N ASP A 481 -6.55 -15.03 -2.11
CA ASP A 481 -5.77 -16.13 -2.71
C ASP A 481 -4.35 -16.16 -2.11
N MET A 482 -4.00 -17.28 -1.49
CA MET A 482 -2.65 -17.53 -0.95
C MET A 482 -1.98 -18.73 -1.63
N THR A 483 -2.46 -19.14 -2.81
CA THR A 483 -1.94 -20.32 -3.54
C THR A 483 -0.44 -20.18 -3.84
N ASN A 484 0.05 -18.97 -4.11
CA ASN A 484 1.49 -18.69 -4.32
C ASN A 484 2.39 -18.97 -3.10
N ALA A 485 1.83 -19.17 -1.90
CA ALA A 485 2.61 -19.62 -0.75
C ALA A 485 2.90 -21.13 -0.83
N VAL A 486 2.07 -21.91 -1.51
CA VAL A 486 2.16 -23.37 -1.55
C VAL A 486 2.90 -23.82 -2.80
N TYR A 487 3.93 -24.64 -2.61
CA TYR A 487 4.75 -25.17 -3.69
C TYR A 487 3.98 -26.15 -4.57
N LEU A 488 4.23 -26.07 -5.87
CA LEU A 488 3.67 -26.94 -6.89
C LEU A 488 4.46 -28.25 -6.97
N THR A 489 3.77 -29.30 -7.39
CA THR A 489 4.38 -30.56 -7.79
C THR A 489 4.99 -30.42 -9.20
N GLU A 490 5.88 -31.33 -9.59
CA GLU A 490 6.47 -31.33 -10.93
C GLU A 490 5.41 -31.37 -12.05
N ASP A 491 4.32 -32.11 -11.84
CA ASP A 491 3.23 -32.20 -12.82
C ASP A 491 2.44 -30.89 -12.92
N GLU A 492 2.20 -30.21 -11.80
CA GLU A 492 1.57 -28.89 -11.78
C GLU A 492 2.45 -27.82 -12.45
N LEU A 493 3.78 -27.88 -12.22
CA LEU A 493 4.75 -27.01 -12.90
C LEU A 493 4.70 -27.23 -14.42
N LYS A 494 4.69 -28.49 -14.88
CA LYS A 494 4.57 -28.83 -16.32
C LYS A 494 3.26 -28.33 -16.93
N LYS A 495 2.16 -28.39 -16.18
CA LYS A 495 0.84 -27.89 -16.59
C LYS A 495 0.69 -26.37 -16.43
N THR A 496 1.70 -25.68 -15.90
CA THR A 496 1.69 -24.24 -15.54
C THR A 496 0.48 -23.83 -14.69
N ARG A 497 -0.05 -24.76 -13.89
CA ARG A 497 -1.30 -24.58 -13.16
C ARG A 497 -1.31 -25.39 -11.88
N SER A 498 -1.83 -24.76 -10.83
CA SER A 498 -2.12 -25.42 -9.56
C SER A 498 -3.42 -26.22 -9.62
N ASP A 499 -3.36 -27.48 -9.18
CA ASP A 499 -4.51 -28.37 -9.05
C ASP A 499 -5.27 -28.05 -7.75
N MET A 500 -4.56 -27.70 -6.67
CA MET A 500 -5.12 -27.34 -5.36
C MET A 500 -4.96 -25.86 -5.05
N LYS A 501 -6.08 -25.16 -4.86
CA LYS A 501 -6.06 -23.72 -4.60
C LYS A 501 -6.32 -23.43 -3.12
N PHE A 502 -5.57 -22.50 -2.55
CA PHE A 502 -5.64 -22.19 -1.13
C PHE A 502 -6.04 -20.74 -0.91
N PHE A 503 -7.20 -20.54 -0.28
CA PHE A 503 -7.74 -19.23 0.06
C PHE A 503 -7.72 -19.06 1.58
N VAL A 504 -7.42 -17.85 2.05
CA VAL A 504 -7.62 -17.47 3.44
C VAL A 504 -8.87 -16.62 3.57
N ARG A 505 -9.75 -16.95 4.52
CA ARG A 505 -10.88 -16.09 4.90
C ARG A 505 -10.43 -15.13 5.99
N LYS A 506 -10.52 -13.83 5.71
CA LYS A 506 -10.23 -12.73 6.64
C LYS A 506 -11.51 -11.95 6.92
N ARG A 507 -11.66 -11.47 8.16
CA ARG A 507 -12.78 -10.59 8.54
C ARG A 507 -12.31 -9.14 8.52
N ARG A 508 -12.93 -8.31 7.70
CA ARG A 508 -12.44 -6.96 7.38
C ARG A 508 -13.51 -5.91 7.67
N LEU A 509 -13.07 -4.71 8.04
CA LEU A 509 -13.98 -3.58 8.26
C LEU A 509 -14.54 -3.11 6.92
N ASN A 510 -15.80 -2.69 6.91
CA ASN A 510 -16.47 -2.08 5.78
C ASN A 510 -17.55 -1.09 6.25
N HIS A 511 -18.15 -0.35 5.32
CA HIS A 511 -19.25 0.58 5.57
C HIS A 511 -20.35 0.48 4.51
N GLN A 512 -21.56 0.94 4.86
CA GLN A 512 -22.64 1.13 3.90
C GLN A 512 -22.35 2.37 3.04
N PRO A 513 -22.68 2.36 1.74
CA PRO A 513 -22.61 3.57 0.92
C PRO A 513 -23.39 4.72 1.57
N PHE A 514 -22.83 5.92 1.53
CA PHE A 514 -23.47 7.12 2.05
C PHE A 514 -23.28 8.29 1.08
N LYS A 515 -24.20 9.25 1.10
CA LYS A 515 -24.09 10.49 0.33
C LYS A 515 -23.85 11.68 1.25
N VAL A 516 -23.11 12.65 0.72
CA VAL A 516 -22.98 14.00 1.28
C VAL A 516 -23.62 14.96 0.29
N THR A 517 -24.62 15.71 0.75
CA THR A 517 -25.34 16.70 -0.06
C THR A 517 -25.00 18.10 0.43
N PHE A 518 -24.60 18.98 -0.48
CA PHE A 518 -24.20 20.36 -0.18
C PHE A 518 -25.14 21.31 -0.91
N ASP A 519 -25.67 22.30 -0.20
CA ASP A 519 -26.36 23.45 -0.79
C ASP A 519 -25.42 24.66 -0.73
N ILE A 520 -24.97 25.12 -1.89
CA ILE A 520 -24.03 26.22 -2.06
C ILE A 520 -24.71 27.36 -2.82
N LEU A 521 -24.68 28.55 -2.26
CA LEU A 521 -25.10 29.78 -2.93
C LEU A 521 -23.88 30.44 -3.55
N SER A 522 -23.97 30.82 -4.84
CA SER A 522 -22.92 31.55 -5.52
C SER A 522 -23.45 32.74 -6.30
N ASP A 523 -22.80 33.89 -6.19
CA ASP A 523 -23.17 35.11 -6.92
C ASP A 523 -22.62 35.13 -8.36
N LYS A 524 -21.76 34.16 -8.71
CA LYS A 524 -21.05 34.09 -10.00
C LYS A 524 -20.83 32.65 -10.44
N SER A 525 -20.67 32.44 -11.75
CA SER A 525 -20.19 31.16 -12.25
C SER A 525 -18.66 31.09 -12.15
N VAL A 526 -18.15 30.06 -11.46
CA VAL A 526 -16.71 29.95 -11.18
C VAL A 526 -16.32 28.49 -10.89
N ASP A 527 -15.11 28.09 -11.30
CA ASP A 527 -14.54 26.80 -10.95
C ASP A 527 -13.98 26.82 -9.52
N CYS A 528 -14.31 25.78 -8.75
CA CYS A 528 -13.96 25.67 -7.35
C CYS A 528 -13.44 24.27 -7.00
N VAL A 529 -12.79 24.19 -5.84
CA VAL A 529 -12.38 22.95 -5.20
C VAL A 529 -13.20 22.76 -3.94
N VAL A 530 -13.90 21.62 -3.85
CA VAL A 530 -14.62 21.21 -2.64
C VAL A 530 -13.76 20.20 -1.89
N ARG A 531 -13.53 20.43 -0.59
CA ARG A 531 -12.80 19.51 0.28
C ARG A 531 -13.68 19.06 1.45
N ILE A 532 -13.61 17.77 1.76
CA ILE A 532 -14.37 17.13 2.84
C ILE A 532 -13.39 16.46 3.79
N PHE A 533 -13.49 16.77 5.07
CA PHE A 533 -12.69 16.16 6.12
C PHE A 533 -13.57 15.56 7.23
N LEU A 534 -13.09 14.49 7.85
CA LEU A 534 -13.71 13.83 8.99
C LEU A 534 -12.74 13.87 10.19
N GLY A 535 -13.17 14.47 11.29
CA GLY A 535 -12.38 14.57 12.52
C GLY A 535 -13.17 14.16 13.75
N PRO A 536 -12.49 13.84 14.87
CA PRO A 536 -13.16 13.47 16.10
C PRO A 536 -13.75 14.69 16.80
N LYS A 537 -14.99 14.59 17.30
CA LYS A 537 -15.61 15.66 18.10
C LYS A 537 -15.08 15.69 19.53
N LYS A 538 -14.97 14.49 20.11
CA LYS A 538 -14.62 14.27 21.52
C LYS A 538 -13.40 13.36 21.62
N ASP A 539 -12.62 13.54 22.67
CA ASP A 539 -11.55 12.61 23.02
C ASP A 539 -12.09 11.35 23.72
N HIS A 540 -11.19 10.40 24.03
CA HIS A 540 -11.52 9.17 24.75
C HIS A 540 -12.16 9.35 26.14
N MET A 541 -12.12 10.57 26.72
CA MET A 541 -12.75 10.92 27.99
C MET A 541 -14.06 11.69 27.80
N GLY A 542 -14.53 11.85 26.55
CA GLY A 542 -15.77 12.56 26.24
C GLY A 542 -15.64 14.09 26.20
N ARG A 543 -14.42 14.64 26.26
CA ARG A 543 -14.17 16.09 26.25
C ARG A 543 -14.05 16.62 24.82
N LEU A 544 -14.53 17.84 24.58
CA LEU A 544 -14.33 18.50 23.29
C LEU A 544 -12.83 18.74 23.03
N ILE A 545 -12.41 18.58 21.77
CA ILE A 545 -11.02 18.75 21.37
C ILE A 545 -10.85 20.16 20.77
N ASP A 546 -9.89 20.92 21.30
CA ASP A 546 -9.48 22.21 20.74
C ASP A 546 -9.07 22.09 19.26
N ILE A 547 -9.48 23.04 18.42
CA ILE A 547 -9.29 22.98 16.96
C ILE A 547 -7.81 22.93 16.55
N ASN A 548 -6.90 23.60 17.26
CA ASN A 548 -5.48 23.60 16.93
C ASN A 548 -4.80 22.27 17.26
N ILE A 549 -5.29 21.58 18.30
CA ILE A 549 -4.91 20.19 18.57
C ILE A 549 -5.59 19.24 17.57
N ASN A 550 -6.84 19.52 17.24
CA ASN A 550 -7.68 18.60 16.47
C ASN A 550 -7.40 18.62 14.97
N ARG A 551 -6.89 19.72 14.40
CA ARG A 551 -6.61 19.87 12.97
C ARG A 551 -5.79 18.71 12.38
N LEU A 552 -4.83 18.19 13.15
CA LEU A 552 -3.97 17.07 12.75
C LEU A 552 -4.69 15.70 12.79
N ASN A 553 -5.88 15.64 13.38
CA ASN A 553 -6.70 14.43 13.50
C ASN A 553 -7.83 14.38 12.46
N PHE A 554 -7.93 15.38 11.57
CA PHE A 554 -8.87 15.35 10.45
C PHE A 554 -8.31 14.50 9.30
N VAL A 555 -9.12 13.55 8.87
CA VAL A 555 -8.87 12.72 7.69
C VAL A 555 -9.58 13.33 6.50
N GLU A 556 -8.89 13.57 5.40
CA GLU A 556 -9.50 14.02 4.15
C GLU A 556 -10.27 12.85 3.52
N LEU A 557 -11.58 13.02 3.34
CA LEU A 557 -12.44 12.03 2.72
C LEU A 557 -12.48 12.19 1.20
N ASP A 558 -12.54 13.43 0.73
CA ASP A 558 -12.58 13.75 -0.70
C ASP A 558 -12.12 15.17 -0.98
N THR A 559 -11.54 15.35 -2.17
CA THR A 559 -11.25 16.64 -2.78
C THR A 559 -11.57 16.55 -4.25
N PHE A 560 -12.43 17.45 -4.75
CA PHE A 560 -12.88 17.41 -6.15
C PHE A 560 -13.13 18.79 -6.74
N LEU A 561 -13.00 18.89 -8.07
CA LEU A 561 -13.35 20.07 -8.84
C LEU A 561 -14.85 20.14 -9.09
N TYR A 562 -15.41 21.34 -9.01
CA TYR A 562 -16.80 21.60 -9.35
C TYR A 562 -16.96 22.99 -9.97
N LYS A 563 -17.80 23.11 -10.99
CA LYS A 563 -18.14 24.40 -11.60
C LYS A 563 -19.44 24.92 -11.01
N LEU A 564 -19.36 25.99 -10.22
CA LEU A 564 -20.53 26.65 -9.67
C LEU A 564 -21.24 27.48 -10.74
N THR A 565 -22.57 27.49 -10.70
CA THR A 565 -23.43 28.42 -11.46
C THR A 565 -23.97 29.50 -10.53
N THR A 566 -24.32 30.67 -11.06
CA THR A 566 -24.98 31.73 -10.28
C THR A 566 -26.30 31.22 -9.69
N GLY A 567 -26.55 31.54 -8.42
CA GLY A 567 -27.70 31.09 -7.65
C GLY A 567 -27.40 29.88 -6.76
N LYS A 568 -28.41 29.02 -6.56
CA LYS A 568 -28.32 27.82 -5.72
C LYS A 568 -27.77 26.63 -6.50
N ASN A 569 -26.74 26.00 -5.94
CA ASN A 569 -26.11 24.78 -6.45
C ASN A 569 -26.32 23.67 -5.42
N THR A 570 -26.93 22.56 -5.82
CA THR A 570 -27.06 21.38 -4.96
C THR A 570 -26.15 20.27 -5.49
N ILE A 571 -25.10 19.95 -4.73
CA ILE A 571 -24.11 18.94 -5.09
C ILE A 571 -24.39 17.68 -4.28
N VAL A 572 -24.47 16.52 -4.93
CA VAL A 572 -24.66 15.21 -4.27
C VAL A 572 -23.43 14.34 -4.54
N ARG A 573 -22.71 13.96 -3.48
CA ARG A 573 -21.47 13.19 -3.57
C ARG A 573 -21.60 11.84 -2.88
N ASN A 574 -21.47 10.74 -3.64
CA ASN A 574 -21.48 9.38 -3.11
C ASN A 574 -20.09 8.99 -2.58
N SER A 575 -20.04 8.27 -1.46
CA SER A 575 -18.79 7.72 -0.90
C SER A 575 -17.96 6.90 -1.88
N TYR A 576 -18.58 6.19 -2.84
CA TYR A 576 -17.88 5.39 -3.85
C TYR A 576 -17.35 6.19 -5.04
N ASP A 577 -17.78 7.44 -5.19
CA ASP A 577 -17.35 8.33 -6.27
C ASP A 577 -16.24 9.29 -5.81
N MET A 578 -15.91 9.28 -4.51
CA MET A 578 -14.85 10.08 -3.90
C MET A 578 -13.48 9.78 -4.52
N HIS A 579 -12.63 10.81 -4.67
CA HIS A 579 -11.34 10.70 -5.34
C HIS A 579 -10.30 9.96 -4.50
N ASN A 580 -9.26 9.46 -5.17
CA ASN A 580 -8.14 8.75 -4.55
C ASN A 580 -8.54 7.53 -3.72
N LEU A 581 -9.72 6.95 -3.99
CA LEU A 581 -10.14 5.70 -3.38
C LEU A 581 -9.97 4.53 -4.35
N VAL A 582 -9.76 3.35 -3.77
CA VAL A 582 -9.73 2.07 -4.49
C VAL A 582 -10.80 1.15 -3.91
N ARG A 583 -11.52 0.46 -4.81
CA ARG A 583 -12.44 -0.62 -4.44
C ARG A 583 -11.64 -1.87 -4.08
N ASP A 584 -12.32 -2.95 -3.71
CA ASP A 584 -11.65 -4.22 -3.52
C ASP A 584 -10.92 -4.62 -4.80
N ARG A 585 -9.65 -4.96 -4.63
CA ARG A 585 -8.81 -5.39 -5.74
C ARG A 585 -9.30 -6.73 -6.27
N ILE A 586 -9.33 -6.84 -7.59
CA ILE A 586 -9.64 -8.09 -8.28
C ILE A 586 -8.55 -9.13 -7.96
N MET A 587 -8.96 -10.37 -7.73
CA MET A 587 -7.99 -11.46 -7.55
C MET A 587 -7.19 -11.65 -8.85
N THR A 588 -5.92 -12.00 -8.72
CA THR A 588 -5.01 -12.16 -9.87
C THR A 588 -5.58 -13.14 -10.89
N ARG A 589 -6.11 -14.29 -10.44
CA ARG A 589 -6.75 -15.27 -11.33
C ARG A 589 -7.92 -14.74 -12.16
N ASP A 590 -8.68 -13.79 -11.62
CA ASP A 590 -9.83 -13.21 -12.31
C ASP A 590 -9.37 -12.06 -13.21
N LEU A 591 -8.32 -11.34 -12.80
CA LEU A 591 -7.60 -10.40 -13.66
C LEU A 591 -7.06 -11.10 -14.91
N TRP A 592 -6.44 -12.28 -14.79
CA TRP A 592 -5.97 -13.06 -15.93
C TRP A 592 -7.09 -13.33 -16.94
N LYS A 593 -8.21 -13.92 -16.48
CA LYS A 593 -9.36 -14.22 -17.34
C LYS A 593 -9.94 -12.98 -18.00
N LYS A 594 -10.06 -11.88 -17.24
CA LYS A 594 -10.56 -10.62 -17.77
C LYS A 594 -9.63 -10.09 -18.86
N VAL A 595 -8.32 -10.05 -18.63
CA VAL A 595 -7.32 -9.61 -19.62
C VAL A 595 -7.36 -10.48 -20.88
N GLU A 596 -7.52 -11.80 -20.75
CA GLU A 596 -7.66 -12.70 -21.90
C GLU A 596 -8.95 -12.44 -22.71
N SER A 597 -10.06 -12.17 -22.03
CA SER A 597 -11.37 -11.96 -22.67
C SER A 597 -11.61 -10.55 -23.21
N ILE A 598 -10.94 -9.53 -22.67
CA ILE A 598 -11.24 -8.13 -22.99
C ILE A 598 -10.74 -7.76 -24.39
N THR A 599 -11.55 -6.95 -25.08
CA THR A 599 -11.24 -6.35 -26.38
C THR A 599 -10.60 -4.97 -26.23
N ASP A 600 -11.09 -4.14 -25.30
CA ASP A 600 -10.54 -2.82 -24.98
C ASP A 600 -10.04 -2.75 -23.52
N MET A 601 -8.71 -2.81 -23.37
CA MET A 601 -8.06 -2.67 -22.06
C MET A 601 -8.30 -1.30 -21.41
N ARG A 602 -8.52 -0.23 -22.21
CA ARG A 602 -8.72 1.12 -21.67
C ARG A 602 -10.03 1.24 -20.91
N ASP A 603 -11.11 0.68 -21.46
CA ASP A 603 -12.41 0.63 -20.79
C ASP A 603 -12.34 -0.15 -19.47
N PHE A 604 -11.60 -1.25 -19.46
CA PHE A 604 -11.37 -2.05 -18.26
C PHE A 604 -10.62 -1.27 -17.17
N PHE A 605 -9.59 -0.49 -17.53
CA PHE A 605 -8.89 0.35 -16.55
C PHE A 605 -9.79 1.41 -15.90
N ILE A 606 -10.59 2.10 -16.70
CA ILE A 606 -11.44 3.21 -16.23
C ILE A 606 -12.56 2.70 -15.31
N LYS A 607 -13.18 1.57 -15.68
CA LYS A 607 -14.36 1.04 -14.95
C LYS A 607 -13.99 0.22 -13.72
N ASP A 608 -13.01 -0.68 -13.87
CA ASP A 608 -12.76 -1.73 -12.87
C ASP A 608 -11.46 -1.51 -12.09
N LEU A 609 -10.47 -0.81 -12.66
CA LEU A 609 -9.10 -0.72 -12.09
C LEU A 609 -8.67 0.72 -11.81
N ARG A 610 -9.61 1.61 -11.53
CA ARG A 610 -9.32 3.00 -11.19
C ARG A 610 -8.58 3.11 -9.85
N ASN A 611 -7.48 3.86 -9.83
CA ASN A 611 -6.61 4.07 -8.66
C ASN A 611 -6.13 2.74 -8.03
N TYR A 612 -6.00 1.69 -8.82
CA TYR A 612 -5.69 0.34 -8.35
C TYR A 612 -4.41 0.29 -7.50
N HIS A 613 -3.38 1.05 -7.91
CA HIS A 613 -2.11 1.16 -7.16
C HIS A 613 -2.13 2.33 -6.15
N THR A 614 -2.84 3.42 -6.43
CA THR A 614 -2.66 4.69 -5.70
C THR A 614 -3.71 4.95 -4.64
N GLY A 615 -4.90 4.35 -4.75
CA GLY A 615 -6.06 4.71 -3.95
C GLY A 615 -6.06 4.13 -2.54
N PHE A 616 -6.61 4.90 -1.60
CA PHE A 616 -6.90 4.46 -0.23
C PHE A 616 -8.12 3.51 -0.24
N PRO A 617 -8.15 2.44 0.57
CA PRO A 617 -9.23 1.45 0.50
C PRO A 617 -10.58 2.06 0.93
N THR A 618 -11.55 2.06 0.00
CA THR A 618 -12.92 2.56 0.22
C THR A 618 -13.53 2.01 1.52
N ARG A 619 -13.44 0.69 1.74
CA ARG A 619 -13.93 0.02 2.95
C ARG A 619 -13.41 0.57 4.28
N LEU A 620 -12.24 1.22 4.28
CA LEU A 620 -11.62 1.82 5.46
C LEU A 620 -11.87 3.33 5.57
N LEU A 621 -12.69 3.93 4.70
CA LEU A 621 -12.96 5.37 4.70
C LEU A 621 -13.46 5.87 6.05
N LEU A 622 -14.33 5.10 6.70
CA LEU A 622 -14.85 5.40 8.04
C LEU A 622 -14.16 4.56 9.12
N PRO A 623 -13.89 5.12 10.31
CA PRO A 623 -13.49 4.33 11.46
C PRO A 623 -14.64 3.45 11.96
N LYS A 624 -14.31 2.38 12.69
CA LYS A 624 -15.34 1.51 13.29
C LYS A 624 -16.24 2.32 14.25
N GLY A 625 -17.52 2.43 13.94
CA GLY A 625 -18.48 3.14 14.80
C GLY A 625 -18.75 2.46 16.15
N PHE A 626 -19.60 3.10 16.96
CA PHE A 626 -20.21 2.46 18.14
C PHE A 626 -21.61 1.97 17.81
N VAL A 627 -22.10 0.97 18.55
CA VAL A 627 -23.50 0.54 18.42
C VAL A 627 -24.46 1.70 18.76
N GLY A 628 -24.14 2.46 19.80
CA GLY A 628 -24.87 3.68 20.18
C GLY A 628 -24.51 4.92 19.37
N GLY A 629 -23.62 4.81 18.37
CA GLY A 629 -23.13 5.93 17.58
C GLY A 629 -21.87 6.59 18.16
N MET A 630 -20.87 6.79 17.31
CA MET A 630 -19.64 7.51 17.62
C MET A 630 -19.72 8.94 17.07
N HIS A 631 -19.64 9.94 17.95
CA HIS A 631 -19.75 11.35 17.55
C HIS A 631 -18.47 11.87 16.90
N MET A 632 -18.63 12.41 15.70
CA MET A 632 -17.58 12.92 14.82
C MET A 632 -18.00 14.28 14.25
N MET A 633 -17.08 14.97 13.60
CA MET A 633 -17.35 16.22 12.88
C MET A 633 -16.93 16.05 11.42
N LEU A 634 -17.83 16.38 10.51
CA LEU A 634 -17.53 16.59 9.12
C LEU A 634 -17.20 18.08 8.91
N TYR A 635 -16.08 18.38 8.28
CA TYR A 635 -15.72 19.73 7.88
C TYR A 635 -15.72 19.81 6.35
N VAL A 636 -16.34 20.86 5.82
CA VAL A 636 -16.41 21.12 4.38
C VAL A 636 -15.94 22.54 4.12
N ILE A 637 -15.11 22.71 3.10
CA ILE A 637 -14.70 24.02 2.59
C ILE A 637 -14.72 24.04 1.07
N VAL A 638 -15.18 25.16 0.51
CA VAL A 638 -15.17 25.44 -0.93
C VAL A 638 -14.19 26.59 -1.18
N THR A 639 -13.19 26.38 -2.04
CA THR A 639 -12.17 27.39 -2.37
C THR A 639 -12.12 27.64 -3.87
N PRO A 640 -11.64 28.82 -4.32
CA PRO A 640 -11.33 29.02 -5.73
C PRO A 640 -10.22 28.06 -6.17
N LEU A 641 -10.29 27.58 -7.41
CA LEU A 641 -9.25 26.74 -8.00
C LEU A 641 -8.01 27.59 -8.33
N LYS A 642 -6.87 27.30 -7.70
CA LYS A 642 -5.57 27.91 -8.06
C LYS A 642 -4.71 26.91 -8.82
N LEU A 643 -4.68 27.02 -10.13
CA LEU A 643 -4.00 26.05 -11.01
C LEU A 643 -2.50 25.99 -10.76
N VAL A 644 -1.98 24.77 -10.65
CA VAL A 644 -0.54 24.49 -10.72
C VAL A 644 -0.07 24.72 -12.16
N ASP A 645 1.10 25.36 -12.32
CA ASP A 645 1.61 25.69 -13.64
C ASP A 645 1.94 24.40 -14.43
N ASN A 646 1.63 24.38 -15.73
CA ASN A 646 1.87 23.26 -16.65
C ASN A 646 1.11 21.95 -16.33
N VAL A 647 0.02 22.00 -15.57
CA VAL A 647 -0.86 20.83 -15.35
C VAL A 647 -2.08 20.92 -16.26
N ASP A 648 -2.30 19.86 -17.06
CA ASP A 648 -3.52 19.71 -17.84
C ASP A 648 -4.70 19.42 -16.90
N LEU A 649 -5.66 20.34 -16.82
CA LEU A 649 -6.87 20.21 -16.01
C LEU A 649 -7.69 18.98 -16.35
N ASN A 650 -7.61 18.52 -17.60
CA ASN A 650 -8.34 17.35 -18.07
C ASN A 650 -7.79 16.03 -17.50
N VAL A 651 -6.65 16.06 -16.79
CA VAL A 651 -6.08 14.88 -16.09
C VAL A 651 -7.03 14.34 -15.01
N LEU A 652 -7.93 15.17 -14.47
CA LEU A 652 -8.97 14.74 -13.54
C LEU A 652 -10.28 14.28 -14.18
N ASP A 653 -10.47 14.45 -15.48
CA ASP A 653 -11.70 14.00 -16.11
C ASP A 653 -11.77 12.48 -16.00
N VAL A 654 -12.66 12.02 -15.12
CA VAL A 654 -12.83 10.61 -14.81
C VAL A 654 -13.40 9.82 -15.98
N ASN A 655 -13.91 10.52 -17.00
CA ASN A 655 -14.47 9.95 -18.21
C ASN A 655 -13.50 10.02 -19.40
N ARG A 656 -12.31 10.62 -19.23
CA ARG A 656 -11.30 10.73 -20.29
C ARG A 656 -10.74 9.35 -20.64
N LYS A 657 -10.84 8.98 -21.92
CA LYS A 657 -10.36 7.67 -22.42
C LYS A 657 -8.89 7.65 -22.83
N ASP A 658 -8.29 8.82 -23.05
CA ASP A 658 -6.90 9.01 -23.45
C ASP A 658 -5.93 9.12 -22.27
N PHE A 659 -6.44 9.33 -21.04
CA PHE A 659 -5.62 9.43 -19.84
C PHE A 659 -5.79 8.21 -18.92
N VAL A 660 -4.99 7.17 -19.18
CA VAL A 660 -5.05 5.88 -18.46
C VAL A 660 -3.82 5.74 -17.56
N TYR A 661 -3.77 6.47 -16.44
CA TYR A 661 -2.71 6.34 -15.45
C TYR A 661 -3.24 6.45 -14.02
N ASP A 662 -2.81 5.54 -13.16
CA ASP A 662 -3.03 5.62 -11.71
C ASP A 662 -2.03 6.61 -11.10
N PHE A 663 -2.50 7.80 -10.73
CA PHE A 663 -1.73 8.79 -9.95
C PHE A 663 -2.49 9.20 -8.68
N ARG A 664 -1.77 9.79 -7.72
CA ARG A 664 -2.36 10.34 -6.49
C ARG A 664 -2.81 11.77 -6.78
N SER A 665 -4.12 11.96 -6.97
CA SER A 665 -4.67 13.20 -7.52
C SER A 665 -4.64 14.40 -6.57
N THR A 666 -4.47 14.16 -5.26
CA THR A 666 -4.36 15.25 -4.25
C THR A 666 -3.24 16.25 -4.56
N VAL A 667 -2.24 15.86 -5.34
CA VAL A 667 -1.02 16.64 -5.57
C VAL A 667 -1.13 17.70 -6.66
N LEU A 668 -2.06 17.56 -7.62
CA LEU A 668 -1.81 18.09 -8.96
C LEU A 668 -2.53 19.40 -9.34
N LEU A 669 -3.61 19.81 -8.68
CA LEU A 669 -4.50 20.78 -9.33
C LEU A 669 -4.62 22.10 -8.60
N ASP A 670 -4.44 22.06 -7.29
CA ASP A 670 -4.50 23.25 -6.46
C ASP A 670 -3.10 23.56 -5.93
N LYS A 671 -2.65 24.80 -6.14
CA LYS A 671 -1.46 25.38 -5.54
C LYS A 671 -1.57 25.44 -4.01
N MET A 672 -2.76 25.26 -3.44
CA MET A 672 -2.92 25.15 -1.99
C MET A 672 -2.08 24.00 -1.38
N PRO A 673 -1.56 24.18 -0.15
CA PRO A 673 -0.90 23.13 0.60
C PRO A 673 -1.73 21.86 0.78
N LEU A 674 -1.10 20.69 0.81
CA LEU A 674 -1.79 19.44 1.09
C LEU A 674 -2.31 19.45 2.54
N GLY A 675 -3.60 19.10 2.71
CA GLY A 675 -4.30 19.21 3.98
C GLY A 675 -4.81 20.61 4.33
N PHE A 676 -4.77 21.56 3.40
CA PHE A 676 -5.41 22.88 3.57
C PHE A 676 -6.89 22.75 3.98
N PRO A 677 -7.39 23.53 4.96
CA PRO A 677 -6.70 24.57 5.72
C PRO A 677 -6.13 24.09 7.08
N PHE A 678 -6.06 22.77 7.30
CA PHE A 678 -5.61 22.15 8.55
C PHE A 678 -4.10 21.89 8.61
N ASP A 679 -3.34 22.17 7.54
CA ASP A 679 -1.90 21.92 7.45
C ASP A 679 -1.06 22.74 8.44
N ARG A 680 -1.56 23.90 8.90
CA ARG A 680 -0.86 24.78 9.86
C ARG A 680 -1.77 25.29 10.98
N ARG A 681 -1.19 26.07 11.89
CA ARG A 681 -1.90 26.66 13.03
C ARG A 681 -3.06 27.55 12.55
N ILE A 682 -4.18 27.47 13.27
CA ILE A 682 -5.40 28.21 13.01
C ILE A 682 -5.52 29.35 14.00
N ASP A 683 -5.72 30.57 13.50
CA ASP A 683 -6.22 31.69 14.27
C ASP A 683 -7.75 31.65 14.32
N VAL A 684 -8.29 31.24 15.47
CA VAL A 684 -9.74 30.97 15.64
C VAL A 684 -10.59 32.22 15.39
N GLY A 685 -10.07 33.42 15.69
CA GLY A 685 -10.80 34.68 15.49
C GLY A 685 -11.08 34.99 14.01
N ASN A 686 -10.18 34.56 13.12
CA ASN A 686 -10.22 34.86 11.69
C ASN A 686 -10.50 33.64 10.80
N PHE A 687 -10.64 32.44 11.40
CA PHE A 687 -10.78 31.19 10.65
C PHE A 687 -12.12 31.05 9.94
N PHE A 688 -13.22 31.44 10.58
CA PHE A 688 -14.56 31.13 10.08
C PHE A 688 -15.00 32.05 8.95
N THR A 689 -15.25 31.48 7.78
CA THR A 689 -15.77 32.18 6.60
C THR A 689 -17.08 31.55 6.08
N PRO A 690 -17.88 32.26 5.27
CA PRO A 690 -19.16 31.73 4.75
C PRO A 690 -19.02 30.50 3.85
N ASN A 691 -17.84 30.27 3.26
CA ASN A 691 -17.54 29.14 2.36
C ASN A 691 -17.03 27.89 3.08
N MET A 692 -17.20 27.79 4.41
CA MET A 692 -16.90 26.59 5.19
C MET A 692 -18.01 26.23 6.18
N LYS A 693 -18.10 24.94 6.56
CA LYS A 693 -19.11 24.43 7.50
C LYS A 693 -18.56 23.25 8.32
N PHE A 694 -18.84 23.25 9.61
CA PHE A 694 -18.72 22.06 10.47
C PHE A 694 -20.10 21.44 10.68
N VAL A 695 -20.19 20.12 10.57
CA VAL A 695 -21.42 19.35 10.76
C VAL A 695 -21.15 18.21 11.73
N ASP A 696 -21.98 18.08 12.74
CA ASP A 696 -21.93 16.91 13.62
C ASP A 696 -22.45 15.68 12.89
N VAL A 697 -21.66 14.61 12.87
CA VAL A 697 -22.04 13.33 12.28
C VAL A 697 -21.85 12.21 13.28
N THR A 698 -22.62 11.14 13.14
CA THR A 698 -22.55 9.99 14.06
C THR A 698 -22.32 8.71 13.27
N ILE A 699 -21.27 7.96 13.63
CA ILE A 699 -20.92 6.70 12.97
C ILE A 699 -21.41 5.52 13.81
N PHE A 700 -22.34 4.77 13.25
CA PHE A 700 -22.90 3.57 13.86
C PHE A 700 -22.11 2.33 13.46
N HIS A 701 -22.18 1.28 14.27
CA HIS A 701 -21.63 -0.03 13.93
C HIS A 701 -22.66 -1.13 14.08
N LYS A 702 -22.92 -1.86 13.00
CA LYS A 702 -23.82 -3.02 13.00
C LYS A 702 -23.07 -4.22 13.57
N LYS A 703 -23.51 -4.71 14.73
CA LYS A 703 -23.06 -6.01 15.25
C LYS A 703 -23.52 -7.10 14.28
N GLN A 704 -22.59 -7.95 13.87
CA GLN A 704 -22.88 -9.13 13.06
C GLN A 704 -22.40 -10.38 13.79
N THR A 705 -23.15 -11.46 13.64
CA THR A 705 -22.70 -12.80 14.04
C THR A 705 -21.48 -13.19 13.20
N CYS A 706 -20.58 -13.93 13.81
CA CYS A 706 -19.37 -14.41 13.14
C CYS A 706 -19.24 -15.91 13.40
N ASP A 707 -19.21 -16.68 12.33
CA ASP A 707 -19.05 -18.14 12.41
C ASP A 707 -17.75 -18.52 13.14
N MET A 708 -16.62 -17.87 12.83
CA MET A 708 -15.34 -18.09 13.52
C MET A 708 -15.47 -17.94 15.04
N LYS A 709 -16.20 -16.92 15.51
CA LYS A 709 -16.46 -16.70 16.95
C LYS A 709 -17.32 -17.79 17.54
N THR A 710 -18.36 -18.21 16.81
CA THR A 710 -19.31 -19.24 17.25
C THR A 710 -18.61 -20.60 17.36
N ARG A 711 -17.81 -20.97 16.34
CA ARG A 711 -16.97 -22.17 16.36
C ARG A 711 -15.94 -22.10 17.49
N TRP A 712 -15.23 -20.98 17.66
CA TRP A 712 -14.30 -20.81 18.77
C TRP A 712 -14.96 -21.02 20.14
N ASN A 713 -16.12 -20.40 20.37
CA ASN A 713 -16.87 -20.59 21.61
C ASN A 713 -17.29 -22.04 21.83
N ARG A 714 -17.69 -22.77 20.77
CA ARG A 714 -18.07 -24.19 20.87
C ARG A 714 -16.94 -25.07 21.40
N TYR A 715 -15.69 -24.80 21.00
CA TYR A 715 -14.53 -25.63 21.39
C TYR A 715 -13.83 -25.15 22.65
N VAL A 716 -13.85 -23.84 22.93
CA VAL A 716 -13.09 -23.23 24.05
C VAL A 716 -13.97 -22.99 25.28
N LEU A 717 -15.30 -22.94 25.11
CA LEU A 717 -16.27 -22.67 26.17
C LEU A 717 -17.37 -23.71 26.24
N LYS A 718 -17.15 -24.93 25.71
CA LYS A 718 -18.03 -26.07 25.96
C LYS A 718 -18.00 -26.30 27.48
N ASN A 719 -19.01 -25.81 28.19
CA ASN A 719 -19.20 -25.91 29.64
C ASN A 719 -18.55 -24.82 30.52
N TYR A 720 -18.35 -23.57 30.09
CA TYR A 720 -17.88 -22.51 31.02
C TYR A 720 -18.52 -21.13 30.78
N ASN A 721 -19.33 -20.67 31.74
CA ASN A 721 -19.93 -19.33 31.75
C ASN A 721 -18.94 -18.34 32.34
N LEU A 722 -18.45 -17.40 31.54
CA LEU A 722 -17.44 -16.41 31.98
C LEU A 722 -18.01 -15.28 32.84
N VAL A 723 -19.34 -15.09 32.90
CA VAL A 723 -19.97 -14.10 33.78
C VAL A 723 -19.93 -14.61 35.22
N ASP A 724 -20.27 -15.88 35.40
CA ASP A 724 -20.51 -16.45 36.73
C ASP A 724 -19.44 -17.48 37.14
N ARG A 725 -18.48 -17.78 36.26
CA ARG A 725 -17.41 -18.79 36.41
C ARG A 725 -17.93 -20.20 36.75
N THR A 726 -19.15 -20.52 36.34
CA THR A 726 -19.78 -21.83 36.57
C THR A 726 -19.71 -22.71 35.32
N PRO A 727 -19.69 -24.04 35.49
CA PRO A 727 -19.92 -24.97 34.40
C PRO A 727 -21.30 -24.73 33.78
N ILE A 728 -21.37 -24.69 32.45
CA ILE A 728 -22.67 -24.59 31.76
C ILE A 728 -23.25 -26.00 31.67
N GLU A 729 -24.33 -26.26 32.41
CA GLU A 729 -25.00 -27.57 32.46
C GLU A 729 -26.04 -27.79 31.33
N SER A 730 -26.11 -26.93 30.31
CA SER A 730 -27.06 -27.13 29.20
C SER A 730 -26.64 -26.49 27.87
N ASP A 731 -27.09 -27.11 26.77
CA ASP A 731 -26.91 -26.71 25.36
C ASP A 731 -27.66 -25.40 24.97
N THR A 732 -27.77 -24.45 25.89
CA THR A 732 -28.41 -23.16 25.63
C THR A 732 -27.38 -22.12 25.19
N TYR A 733 -26.85 -22.25 23.97
CA TYR A 733 -26.39 -21.09 23.23
C TYR A 733 -27.56 -20.55 22.40
N PHE A 734 -28.04 -19.37 22.79
CA PHE A 734 -28.86 -18.42 22.05
C PHE A 734 -29.20 -18.85 20.61
N VAL A 735 -30.38 -19.45 20.48
CA VAL A 735 -31.19 -19.39 19.27
C VAL A 735 -31.93 -18.04 19.29
N ASP A 736 -32.20 -17.54 18.08
CA ASP A 736 -33.06 -16.41 17.68
C ASP A 736 -32.41 -15.02 17.47
N THR A 737 -32.63 -14.31 16.35
CA THR A 737 -33.54 -14.49 15.19
C THR A 737 -32.90 -13.91 13.92
N ASP A 738 -32.86 -14.72 12.84
CA ASP A 738 -33.37 -14.46 11.47
C ASP A 738 -32.55 -15.14 10.36
N LEU A 739 -33.30 -15.81 9.47
CA LEU A 739 -32.96 -16.44 8.17
C LEU A 739 -32.44 -17.89 8.19
N ASN A 740 -33.39 -18.83 8.17
CA ASN A 740 -33.45 -19.98 7.26
C ASN A 740 -32.13 -20.66 6.84
N MET A 741 -31.34 -21.13 7.81
CA MET A 741 -30.43 -22.25 7.57
C MET A 741 -30.88 -23.42 8.43
N LYS A 742 -31.37 -24.48 7.79
CA LYS A 742 -31.49 -25.80 8.42
C LYS A 742 -30.08 -26.25 8.81
N VAL A 743 -29.68 -25.95 10.04
CA VAL A 743 -28.54 -26.60 10.68
C VAL A 743 -29.05 -27.95 11.14
N ASP A 744 -28.70 -29.00 10.40
CA ASP A 744 -28.98 -30.37 10.82
C ASP A 744 -28.14 -30.69 12.06
N ARG A 745 -28.78 -30.65 13.23
CA ARG A 745 -28.13 -30.82 14.54
C ARG A 745 -27.93 -32.29 14.92
N ASN A 746 -28.26 -33.24 14.05
CA ASN A 746 -28.20 -34.67 14.36
C ASN A 746 -26.99 -35.39 13.72
N ARG A 747 -25.78 -35.03 14.14
CA ARG A 747 -24.66 -35.99 14.12
C ARG A 747 -24.10 -36.10 15.53
N ASN A 748 -24.49 -37.17 16.20
CA ASN A 748 -23.97 -37.56 17.51
C ASN A 748 -22.43 -37.64 17.46
N LEU A 749 -21.79 -37.02 18.44
CA LEU A 749 -20.34 -36.91 18.61
C LEU A 749 -19.65 -38.22 19.03
N PHE A 750 -20.37 -39.34 19.06
CA PHE A 750 -19.85 -40.65 19.49
C PHE A 750 -19.86 -41.73 18.42
N ASP A 751 -20.32 -41.44 17.20
CA ASP A 751 -20.09 -42.33 16.07
C ASP A 751 -19.24 -41.62 15.01
N ILE A 752 -18.03 -42.17 14.82
CA ILE A 752 -16.97 -41.89 13.81
C ILE A 752 -15.79 -41.01 14.31
#